data_AF-A0A0F5IJV1-F1
#
_entry.id   AF-A0A0F5IJV1-F1
#
_cell.length_a   1.000
_cell.length_b   1.000
_cell.length_c   1.000
_cell.angle_alpha   90.00
_cell.angle_beta   90.00
_cell.angle_gamma   90.00
#
_symmetry.space_group_name_H-M   'P 1'
#
loop_
_entity.id
_entity.type
_entity.pdbx_description
1 polymer ?
#
loop_
_entity_poly.entity_id
_entity_poly.type
_entity_poly.pdbx_seq_one_letter_code
_entity_poly.pdbx_strand_id
1 'polypeptide(L)'
;MNRVNLLSTDQSSSGSKMTTTGQANHTGSTRTKAAKGLFSHFMFLASLLLITLLTSGKVLAQNVNVTVTDAKLTVTPEEITKGASGASIILGVAPSSAQAYKLPTEITGITVNGGTVNKVEAGVVEEADGFTYSAGQITIGSNVTIDGAVEITAAAVEKSTDVTLSDLTYSGAEGPAITLEGGKFAYTVELTEFVADETSITLTPTVTATGLATASETSITYSGIETEAKITVTAENTTVTQEYTITFKSKDKLATVERIDVAQLSARYSTSAAALEAAEFVENATVTSTRTTVNSLPITWSYDAADNDGHDYNAAGGVTNNFRWELALGELVNPDPAVEITGTVEVANVDANTSTDLSEFTYTVPQGEATPVGGNLNEDQYNIELSYKTALNAEITVNVASTDYATAKVGQGEPAKAFTVTLDGGTGSLELIITAEDGIQNRTVTINFTVGAKPASTDASISKLSYQIEDGEVVDINAPKEAETATNDVTVPFNTTSVKVSVTPTDKGATVALTDEQAPSVNDLPAEEAVTPTTFEVPITGATTVFKFTITAEDGVTKKNFSITFTVEDEKITEVTVPATYKLPEVAADIEAVKLLLAKMEGVTIKTNGGNTDLKLEWSYDAADNDNESHTEGAFNAAGGATNVFTWTIQSALDVIAGGVEKTGKTTVTNLKVVTGEVTDVEITEQNPVDKIGDGGTTPTTIETVIVAAGTSAKQLTIDNATVSSALTLNESIGEIVLKAATIKDVTLISGKETKITLQSGNTIEKITNAGTLTLQNGEATPAVATQSMAIGTRAALANNGAVGAVENNGVFTDMTATIVTVTGAADLSITSQPTSKSTTGNEVTLSVSAESNGNLSYQWQAYSASGWGNVSSSTDKALKITKTANGTTQYRCEVKSTNKGEPAKTTTLYTQAASVQFYTSTPDEPSNPSTPTYTVSLDKVTGATFSKGEKTTVDAGDSFSFKITLDKDYDQSKPVVTVDGKAITADADGSYTIKNIQTDIKIVVSGIVKNTATGIEDTVEDAARAWTVGSTLYIHVPETSDVYVVSGTGALLQQLRGVSGDYNMQLRAGFYIVRIGEVSQKVIIR
;
A
#
# COMPACT_ATOMS: atom_id res chain seq x y z
N MET A 1 -26.63 15.75 55.26
CA MET A 1 -26.65 15.30 56.68
C MET A 1 -25.26 14.82 57.07
N ASN A 2 -24.99 14.61 58.36
CA ASN A 2 -23.80 13.95 58.97
C ASN A 2 -22.44 13.95 58.22
N ARG A 3 -21.52 14.78 58.74
CA ARG A 3 -20.10 14.49 59.08
C ARG A 3 -19.35 13.48 58.20
N VAL A 4 -18.38 13.85 57.35
CA VAL A 4 -17.10 14.58 57.59
C VAL A 4 -16.03 13.75 58.31
N ASN A 5 -15.01 13.39 57.50
CA ASN A 5 -13.58 13.16 57.76
C ASN A 5 -13.10 12.31 58.95
N LEU A 6 -12.15 11.43 58.64
CA LEU A 6 -10.82 11.53 59.23
C LEU A 6 -9.77 11.60 58.11
N LEU A 7 -9.10 12.74 58.03
CA LEU A 7 -7.97 13.02 57.15
C LEU A 7 -6.76 13.33 58.06
N SER A 8 -5.55 13.08 57.55
CA SER A 8 -4.24 13.32 58.16
C SER A 8 -4.12 14.49 59.15
N THR A 9 -3.33 14.28 60.21
CA THR A 9 -2.51 15.33 60.83
C THR A 9 -1.11 14.81 61.12
N ASP A 10 -0.12 15.71 61.09
CA ASP A 10 1.32 15.43 61.04
C ASP A 10 2.05 15.94 62.32
N GLN A 11 3.20 15.35 62.66
CA GLN A 11 4.10 15.68 63.80
C GLN A 11 3.44 15.53 65.22
N SER A 12 4.12 15.54 66.37
CA SER A 12 5.56 15.62 66.73
C SER A 12 5.87 14.85 68.03
N SER A 13 7.16 14.71 68.35
CA SER A 13 7.82 14.25 69.58
C SER A 13 7.02 13.96 70.88
N SER A 14 7.21 12.73 71.41
CA SER A 14 7.30 12.33 72.84
C SER A 14 6.05 12.31 73.76
N GLY A 15 5.97 11.29 74.65
CA GLY A 15 5.51 11.52 76.04
C GLY A 15 4.38 10.68 76.69
N SER A 16 4.67 9.44 77.13
CA SER A 16 4.22 8.86 78.43
C SER A 16 2.74 8.43 78.71
N LYS A 17 2.56 7.18 79.22
CA LYS A 17 1.47 6.67 80.13
C LYS A 17 0.03 6.50 79.55
N MET A 18 -0.87 5.60 80.02
CA MET A 18 -0.87 4.41 80.93
C MET A 18 -2.22 3.62 80.83
N THR A 19 -2.28 2.37 81.34
CA THR A 19 -3.45 1.65 81.97
C THR A 19 -4.57 0.97 81.13
N THR A 20 -4.68 -0.38 81.28
CA THR A 20 -5.90 -1.27 81.46
C THR A 20 -7.12 -1.19 80.50
N THR A 21 -7.93 -2.24 80.21
CA THR A 21 -8.35 -3.49 80.95
C THR A 21 -8.88 -4.53 79.92
N GLY A 22 -8.65 -5.86 79.98
CA GLY A 22 -9.48 -6.91 80.65
C GLY A 22 -10.64 -7.48 79.76
N GLN A 23 -11.21 -8.70 79.92
CA GLN A 23 -10.83 -9.96 80.60
C GLN A 23 -11.87 -11.10 80.30
N ALA A 24 -11.44 -12.35 80.02
CA ALA A 24 -12.23 -13.61 80.15
C ALA A 24 -11.27 -14.84 80.16
N ASN A 25 -11.18 -15.63 81.24
CA ASN A 25 -11.90 -16.90 81.55
C ASN A 25 -11.59 -18.07 80.57
N HIS A 26 -11.16 -19.27 80.99
CA HIS A 26 -11.18 -19.95 82.31
C HIS A 26 -9.76 -20.30 82.84
N THR A 27 -9.39 -20.12 84.12
CA THR A 27 -9.57 -21.02 85.30
C THR A 27 -9.18 -22.49 85.12
N GLY A 28 -8.34 -23.12 85.95
CA GLY A 28 -7.50 -22.66 87.09
C GLY A 28 -6.59 -23.82 87.58
N SER A 29 -5.31 -23.63 87.98
CA SER A 29 -4.76 -22.93 89.16
C SER A 29 -4.41 -23.84 90.36
N THR A 30 -3.26 -23.52 91.00
CA THR A 30 -2.64 -24.00 92.28
C THR A 30 -1.40 -24.90 92.13
N ARG A 31 -0.39 -24.96 93.04
CA ARG A 31 0.13 -24.12 94.19
C ARG A 31 1.52 -24.68 94.61
N THR A 32 2.51 -24.02 95.25
CA THR A 32 2.95 -22.61 95.44
C THR A 32 4.31 -22.58 96.21
N LYS A 33 5.14 -21.53 96.01
CA LYS A 33 6.38 -21.15 96.76
C LYS A 33 7.66 -21.97 96.43
N ALA A 34 8.87 -21.45 96.19
CA ALA A 34 9.56 -20.15 96.38
C ALA A 34 10.27 -19.87 97.73
N ALA A 35 11.61 -19.65 97.69
CA ALA A 35 12.32 -18.54 98.37
C ALA A 35 13.84 -18.43 98.05
N LYS A 36 14.27 -17.25 97.54
CA LYS A 36 15.48 -16.42 97.85
C LYS A 36 16.89 -17.02 98.12
N GLY A 37 17.90 -16.30 97.59
CA GLY A 37 19.18 -15.96 98.27
C GLY A 37 20.44 -16.55 97.62
N LEU A 38 21.29 -15.81 96.87
CA LEU A 38 22.21 -14.69 97.18
C LEU A 38 23.57 -15.06 97.82
N PHE A 39 24.65 -14.67 97.13
CA PHE A 39 26.01 -14.30 97.58
C PHE A 39 26.99 -15.34 98.18
N SER A 40 28.01 -15.65 97.38
CA SER A 40 29.44 -15.30 97.59
C SER A 40 30.26 -15.86 98.76
N HIS A 41 31.44 -16.38 98.37
CA HIS A 41 32.74 -16.42 99.08
C HIS A 41 33.05 -17.52 100.11
N PHE A 42 34.36 -17.86 100.15
CA PHE A 42 35.05 -18.92 100.90
C PHE A 42 34.62 -20.36 100.52
N MET A 43 35.47 -21.29 100.08
CA MET A 43 36.89 -21.64 100.38
C MET A 43 37.08 -22.28 101.76
N PHE A 44 37.90 -23.36 101.82
CA PHE A 44 38.01 -24.34 102.93
C PHE A 44 36.67 -25.09 103.17
N LEU A 45 36.54 -26.37 102.85
CA LEU A 45 37.42 -27.45 103.33
C LEU A 45 37.58 -28.59 102.30
N ALA A 46 38.82 -28.90 101.92
CA ALA A 46 39.15 -30.19 101.29
C ALA A 46 39.72 -31.11 102.37
N SER A 47 39.11 -32.28 102.61
CA SER A 47 39.69 -33.44 103.34
C SER A 47 38.70 -34.62 103.47
N LEU A 48 38.52 -35.46 102.43
CA LEU A 48 38.29 -36.92 102.63
C LEU A 48 38.37 -37.85 101.39
N LEU A 49 38.84 -37.41 100.21
CA LEU A 49 39.06 -38.34 99.08
C LEU A 49 40.35 -38.07 98.28
N LEU A 50 41.45 -37.85 99.00
CA LEU A 50 42.83 -37.84 98.45
C LEU A 50 43.72 -38.86 99.18
N ILE A 51 43.20 -40.07 99.42
CA ILE A 51 43.98 -41.23 99.90
C ILE A 51 43.63 -42.48 99.07
N THR A 52 43.88 -42.41 97.76
CA THR A 52 44.23 -43.53 96.89
C THR A 52 44.77 -43.00 95.56
N LEU A 53 45.78 -43.67 94.99
CA LEU A 53 46.41 -43.37 93.70
C LEU A 53 47.00 -41.96 93.51
N LEU A 54 48.05 -41.65 94.28
CA LEU A 54 49.28 -41.21 93.62
C LEU A 54 50.06 -42.46 93.18
N THR A 55 50.09 -42.78 91.88
CA THR A 55 51.13 -43.64 91.25
C THR A 55 50.99 -43.69 89.72
N SER A 56 51.36 -42.62 89.02
CA SER A 56 51.98 -42.68 87.67
C SER A 56 52.41 -41.28 87.23
N GLY A 57 53.62 -41.17 86.68
CA GLY A 57 54.03 -39.94 86.00
C GLY A 57 53.43 -39.92 84.59
N LYS A 58 52.59 -38.93 84.29
CA LYS A 58 52.27 -38.60 82.89
C LYS A 58 53.20 -37.49 82.41
N VAL A 59 53.79 -37.72 81.24
CA VAL A 59 54.62 -36.75 80.52
C VAL A 59 53.73 -35.57 80.07
N LEU A 60 54.29 -34.36 80.05
CA LEU A 60 53.65 -33.21 79.39
C LEU A 60 53.54 -33.51 77.90
N ALA A 61 52.31 -33.72 77.42
CA ALA A 61 52.02 -33.80 76.00
C ALA A 61 52.44 -32.49 75.31
N GLN A 62 53.21 -32.61 74.24
CA GLN A 62 53.41 -31.52 73.28
C GLN A 62 52.30 -31.61 72.23
N ASN A 63 51.83 -30.47 71.74
CA ASN A 63 50.91 -30.42 70.61
C ASN A 63 51.66 -29.98 69.33
N VAL A 64 51.04 -30.21 68.19
CA VAL A 64 51.42 -29.66 66.88
C VAL A 64 50.18 -29.12 66.18
N ASN A 65 50.35 -28.04 65.42
CA ASN A 65 49.26 -27.37 64.72
C ASN A 65 48.83 -28.14 63.46
N VAL A 66 47.55 -28.02 63.13
CA VAL A 66 46.93 -28.47 61.89
C VAL A 66 46.39 -27.25 61.15
N THR A 67 46.76 -27.07 59.88
CA THR A 67 46.33 -25.94 59.05
C THR A 67 45.80 -26.41 57.70
N VAL A 68 45.01 -25.54 57.04
CA VAL A 68 44.54 -25.73 55.67
C VAL A 68 44.93 -24.50 54.82
N THR A 69 45.35 -24.71 53.58
CA THR A 69 45.95 -23.66 52.73
C THR A 69 44.98 -22.59 52.26
N ASP A 70 43.71 -22.93 52.09
CA ASP A 70 42.65 -22.01 51.66
C ASP A 70 41.83 -21.54 52.86
N ALA A 71 41.82 -20.22 53.11
CA ALA A 71 41.05 -19.59 54.18
C ALA A 71 39.51 -19.65 53.95
N LYS A 72 39.06 -20.12 52.79
CA LYS A 72 37.66 -20.53 52.55
C LYS A 72 37.30 -21.85 53.23
N LEU A 73 38.28 -22.55 53.81
CA LEU A 73 38.12 -23.77 54.61
C LEU A 73 38.60 -23.55 56.06
N THR A 74 38.14 -24.40 56.96
CA THR A 74 38.63 -24.55 58.35
C THR A 74 38.90 -26.03 58.64
N VAL A 75 39.73 -26.31 59.65
CA VAL A 75 40.06 -27.67 60.09
C VAL A 75 39.85 -27.81 61.59
N THR A 76 39.37 -28.98 62.05
CA THR A 76 39.10 -29.28 63.46
C THR A 76 39.55 -30.70 63.80
N PRO A 77 40.35 -30.92 64.86
CA PRO A 77 40.96 -29.92 65.74
C PRO A 77 42.13 -29.18 65.06
N GLU A 78 42.34 -27.93 65.45
CA GLU A 78 43.44 -27.06 65.00
C GLU A 78 44.80 -27.43 65.63
N GLU A 79 44.80 -28.26 66.68
CA GLU A 79 45.98 -28.84 67.31
C GLU A 79 45.77 -30.34 67.59
N ILE A 80 46.83 -31.14 67.44
CA ILE A 80 46.85 -32.57 67.77
C ILE A 80 48.08 -32.95 68.59
N THR A 81 47.98 -34.02 69.39
CA THR A 81 49.05 -34.47 70.30
C THR A 81 50.22 -35.06 69.53
N LYS A 82 51.41 -34.51 69.76
CA LYS A 82 52.70 -34.97 69.20
C LYS A 82 53.10 -36.34 69.74
N GLY A 83 53.69 -37.17 68.88
CA GLY A 83 54.09 -38.55 69.19
C GLY A 83 52.92 -39.53 69.29
N ALA A 84 51.69 -39.10 68.95
CA ALA A 84 50.57 -40.00 68.80
C ALA A 84 50.87 -41.04 67.70
N SER A 85 50.71 -42.31 68.05
CA SER A 85 50.95 -43.47 67.20
C SER A 85 50.10 -44.65 67.68
N GLY A 86 49.67 -45.53 66.77
CA GLY A 86 48.85 -46.69 67.11
C GLY A 86 47.34 -46.43 67.24
N ALA A 87 46.86 -45.21 67.01
CA ALA A 87 45.45 -44.86 66.87
C ALA A 87 45.26 -43.93 65.67
N SER A 88 44.16 -44.06 64.93
CA SER A 88 43.85 -43.16 63.82
C SER A 88 43.42 -41.78 64.33
N ILE A 89 43.86 -40.73 63.63
CA ILE A 89 43.52 -39.34 63.93
C ILE A 89 42.52 -38.86 62.89
N ILE A 90 41.48 -38.18 63.35
CA ILE A 90 40.40 -37.66 62.51
C ILE A 90 40.46 -36.13 62.53
N LEU A 91 40.51 -35.54 61.34
CA LEU A 91 40.49 -34.10 61.10
C LEU A 91 39.24 -33.77 60.27
N GLY A 92 38.30 -33.05 60.86
CA GLY A 92 37.17 -32.49 60.12
C GLY A 92 37.63 -31.26 59.32
N VAL A 93 37.26 -31.19 58.05
CA VAL A 93 37.41 -30.02 57.17
C VAL A 93 36.00 -29.47 56.91
N ALA A 94 35.80 -28.17 57.11
CA ALA A 94 34.54 -27.47 56.88
C ALA A 94 34.75 -26.22 56.00
N PRO A 95 33.74 -25.73 55.26
CA PRO A 95 33.82 -24.42 54.63
C PRO A 95 33.71 -23.31 55.69
N SER A 96 34.53 -22.26 55.59
CA SER A 96 34.47 -21.11 56.51
C SER A 96 33.20 -20.27 56.32
N SER A 97 32.49 -20.46 55.20
CA SER A 97 31.08 -20.08 55.03
C SER A 97 30.34 -21.13 54.22
N ALA A 98 29.39 -21.84 54.84
CA ALA A 98 28.49 -22.80 54.19
C ALA A 98 27.46 -22.13 53.24
N GLN A 99 27.35 -20.80 53.26
CA GLN A 99 26.57 -20.03 52.28
C GLN A 99 27.38 -19.75 51.00
N ALA A 100 28.68 -19.44 51.10
CA ALA A 100 29.49 -19.10 49.93
C ALA A 100 30.19 -20.32 49.29
N TYR A 101 30.55 -21.33 50.07
CA TYR A 101 31.46 -22.39 49.64
C TYR A 101 30.97 -23.80 49.95
N LYS A 102 31.33 -24.74 49.08
CA LYS A 102 31.25 -26.19 49.25
C LYS A 102 32.59 -26.73 49.71
N LEU A 103 32.58 -27.94 50.26
CA LEU A 103 33.78 -28.74 50.47
C LEU A 103 34.46 -29.07 49.12
N PRO A 104 35.79 -29.24 49.10
CA PRO A 104 36.50 -29.79 47.95
C PRO A 104 36.06 -31.24 47.66
N THR A 105 36.18 -31.66 46.40
CA THR A 105 35.99 -33.06 45.98
C THR A 105 37.26 -33.90 46.12
N GLU A 106 38.40 -33.29 46.38
CA GLU A 106 39.70 -33.92 46.60
C GLU A 106 40.60 -33.01 47.46
N ILE A 107 41.42 -33.61 48.31
CA ILE A 107 42.50 -32.91 49.02
C ILE A 107 43.75 -33.03 48.15
N THR A 108 44.28 -31.92 47.63
CA THR A 108 45.35 -31.94 46.62
C THR A 108 46.72 -32.29 47.22
N GLY A 109 46.90 -32.15 48.53
CA GLY A 109 48.02 -32.75 49.26
C GLY A 109 47.91 -32.64 50.78
N ILE A 110 48.67 -33.45 51.51
CA ILE A 110 48.81 -33.38 52.97
C ILE A 110 50.30 -33.51 53.31
N THR A 111 50.85 -32.54 54.02
CA THR A 111 52.24 -32.55 54.51
C THR A 111 52.27 -32.85 56.00
N VAL A 112 53.06 -33.85 56.40
CA VAL A 112 53.26 -34.28 57.79
C VAL A 112 54.76 -34.46 58.04
N ASN A 113 55.29 -33.85 59.10
CA ASN A 113 56.71 -33.90 59.48
C ASN A 113 57.71 -33.42 58.38
N GLY A 114 57.23 -32.71 57.35
CA GLY A 114 58.03 -32.32 56.17
C GLY A 114 58.08 -33.35 55.03
N GLY A 115 57.33 -34.46 55.13
CA GLY A 115 57.01 -35.32 53.98
C GLY A 115 55.61 -34.99 53.46
N THR A 116 55.44 -34.98 52.13
CA THR A 116 54.17 -34.62 51.48
C THR A 116 53.58 -35.82 50.73
N VAL A 117 52.33 -36.15 51.06
CA VAL A 117 51.46 -37.04 50.27
C VAL A 117 50.70 -36.18 49.26
N ASN A 118 50.78 -36.53 47.97
CA ASN A 118 50.12 -35.79 46.89
C ASN A 118 48.83 -36.49 46.49
N LYS A 119 47.72 -35.74 46.50
CA LYS A 119 46.35 -36.13 46.16
C LYS A 119 45.69 -37.23 47.02
N VAL A 120 44.56 -36.90 47.63
CA VAL A 120 43.61 -37.83 48.27
C VAL A 120 42.20 -37.50 47.76
N GLU A 121 41.67 -38.32 46.86
CA GLU A 121 40.35 -38.14 46.24
C GLU A 121 39.22 -38.55 47.20
N ALA A 122 38.07 -37.86 47.16
CA ALA A 122 36.96 -38.18 48.06
C ALA A 122 36.35 -39.55 47.75
N GLY A 123 36.42 -40.47 48.73
CA GLY A 123 35.83 -41.81 48.64
C GLY A 123 36.73 -42.88 48.03
N VAL A 124 37.96 -42.56 47.62
CA VAL A 124 38.97 -43.56 47.24
C VAL A 124 39.78 -43.95 48.48
N VAL A 125 40.00 -45.26 48.68
CA VAL A 125 40.80 -45.80 49.80
C VAL A 125 42.07 -46.44 49.25
N GLU A 126 43.10 -45.61 49.07
CA GLU A 126 44.47 -46.07 48.83
C GLU A 126 45.11 -46.50 50.16
N GLU A 127 45.08 -47.80 50.48
CA GLU A 127 45.67 -48.33 51.72
C GLU A 127 47.22 -48.20 51.79
N ALA A 128 47.87 -47.72 50.72
CA ALA A 128 49.32 -47.62 50.63
C ALA A 128 49.94 -46.59 51.60
N ASP A 129 49.41 -45.36 51.64
CA ASP A 129 50.02 -44.25 52.40
C ASP A 129 49.30 -43.92 53.72
N GLY A 130 48.11 -44.50 53.95
CA GLY A 130 47.39 -44.37 55.22
C GLY A 130 46.66 -43.04 55.43
N PHE A 131 46.19 -42.39 54.36
CA PHE A 131 45.31 -41.21 54.44
C PHE A 131 44.02 -41.46 53.64
N THR A 132 42.87 -41.02 54.16
CA THR A 132 41.60 -41.06 53.42
C THR A 132 40.84 -39.75 53.57
N TYR A 133 40.07 -39.37 52.54
CA TYR A 133 39.14 -38.24 52.59
C TYR A 133 37.72 -38.68 52.21
N SER A 134 36.73 -38.31 53.00
CA SER A 134 35.31 -38.49 52.66
C SER A 134 34.43 -37.47 53.38
N ALA A 135 33.50 -36.85 52.65
CA ALA A 135 32.44 -35.99 53.20
C ALA A 135 32.89 -34.90 54.21
N GLY A 136 34.08 -34.30 54.02
CA GLY A 136 34.62 -33.31 54.96
C GLY A 136 35.38 -33.92 56.14
N GLN A 137 35.78 -35.18 56.07
CA GLN A 137 36.60 -35.85 57.08
C GLN A 137 37.88 -36.40 56.44
N ILE A 138 39.03 -35.93 56.91
CA ILE A 138 40.34 -36.55 56.65
C ILE A 138 40.63 -37.52 57.80
N THR A 139 41.00 -38.76 57.48
CA THR A 139 41.52 -39.71 58.46
C THR A 139 42.99 -39.98 58.20
N ILE A 140 43.82 -39.83 59.23
CA ILE A 140 45.23 -40.20 59.26
C ILE A 140 45.34 -41.57 59.95
N GLY A 141 45.96 -42.54 59.28
CA GLY A 141 46.08 -43.92 59.73
C GLY A 141 46.99 -44.09 60.95
N SER A 142 46.75 -45.15 61.71
CA SER A 142 47.51 -45.48 62.94
C SER A 142 48.97 -45.87 62.70
N ASN A 143 49.35 -46.04 61.43
CA ASN A 143 50.70 -46.27 60.91
C ASN A 143 51.52 -44.98 60.73
N VAL A 144 50.90 -43.80 60.78
CA VAL A 144 51.57 -42.49 60.61
C VAL A 144 51.91 -41.91 61.99
N THR A 145 53.18 -41.58 62.23
CA THR A 145 53.65 -40.88 63.44
C THR A 145 53.72 -39.38 63.18
N ILE A 146 53.23 -38.55 64.11
CA ILE A 146 53.19 -37.08 63.95
C ILE A 146 54.11 -36.39 64.98
N ASP A 147 55.18 -35.78 64.49
CA ASP A 147 56.24 -35.11 65.26
C ASP A 147 56.40 -33.61 64.93
N GLY A 148 55.83 -33.15 63.82
CA GLY A 148 55.79 -31.75 63.37
C GLY A 148 54.37 -31.32 62.96
N ALA A 149 54.25 -30.10 62.43
CA ALA A 149 52.96 -29.56 61.97
C ALA A 149 52.36 -30.38 60.81
N VAL A 150 51.03 -30.27 60.65
CA VAL A 150 50.26 -30.87 59.56
C VAL A 150 49.66 -29.76 58.70
N GLU A 151 49.96 -29.76 57.40
CA GLU A 151 49.44 -28.78 56.44
C GLU A 151 48.60 -29.48 55.37
N ILE A 152 47.35 -29.06 55.20
CA ILE A 152 46.38 -29.63 54.26
C ILE A 152 46.24 -28.68 53.06
N THR A 153 46.68 -29.12 51.89
CA THR A 153 46.50 -28.39 50.64
C THR A 153 45.16 -28.78 50.01
N ALA A 154 44.23 -27.82 49.94
CA ALA A 154 42.94 -27.95 49.29
C ALA A 154 42.39 -26.56 48.93
N ALA A 155 41.39 -26.51 48.04
CA ALA A 155 40.70 -25.28 47.63
C ALA A 155 39.19 -25.45 47.71
N ALA A 156 38.48 -24.48 48.28
CA ALA A 156 37.02 -24.54 48.40
C ALA A 156 36.35 -24.30 47.04
N VAL A 157 35.28 -25.06 46.77
CA VAL A 157 34.48 -24.88 45.55
C VAL A 157 33.41 -23.83 45.82
N GLU A 158 33.33 -22.80 44.97
CA GLU A 158 32.33 -21.74 45.15
C GLU A 158 30.92 -22.25 44.80
N LYS A 159 29.92 -21.79 45.57
CA LYS A 159 28.51 -22.07 45.28
C LYS A 159 28.02 -21.19 44.14
N SER A 160 27.19 -21.74 43.27
CA SER A 160 26.69 -20.98 42.13
C SER A 160 25.92 -19.73 42.56
N THR A 161 26.17 -18.62 41.86
CA THR A 161 25.44 -17.34 41.97
C THR A 161 24.40 -17.18 40.85
N ASP A 162 24.27 -18.17 39.96
CA ASP A 162 23.33 -18.15 38.84
C ASP A 162 21.88 -18.28 39.34
N VAL A 163 21.04 -17.42 38.78
CA VAL A 163 19.61 -17.23 39.08
C VAL A 163 18.75 -17.26 37.81
N THR A 164 19.31 -17.76 36.70
CA THR A 164 18.59 -17.88 35.44
C THR A 164 17.73 -19.15 35.38
N LEU A 165 16.64 -19.05 34.62
CA LEU A 165 15.85 -20.20 34.17
C LEU A 165 16.38 -20.70 32.82
N SER A 166 16.39 -22.03 32.66
CA SER A 166 16.69 -22.74 31.40
C SER A 166 15.41 -23.08 30.62
N ASP A 167 14.29 -23.21 31.32
CA ASP A 167 12.94 -23.37 30.75
C ASP A 167 11.89 -22.80 31.71
N LEU A 168 10.74 -22.38 31.17
CA LEU A 168 9.59 -21.91 31.92
C LEU A 168 8.30 -22.24 31.17
N THR A 169 7.56 -23.24 31.67
CA THR A 169 6.27 -23.65 31.11
C THR A 169 5.12 -23.19 31.99
N TYR A 170 3.91 -23.17 31.43
CA TYR A 170 2.67 -23.00 32.19
C TYR A 170 1.59 -23.97 31.71
N SER A 171 0.55 -24.13 32.52
CA SER A 171 -0.62 -24.99 32.25
C SER A 171 -1.86 -24.44 32.95
N GLY A 172 -3.05 -24.86 32.49
CA GLY A 172 -4.35 -24.36 32.96
C GLY A 172 -4.98 -23.29 32.07
N ALA A 173 -4.33 -22.92 30.97
CA ALA A 173 -4.84 -22.05 29.90
C ALA A 173 -4.10 -22.34 28.58
N GLU A 174 -4.72 -22.07 27.43
CA GLU A 174 -4.10 -22.12 26.11
C GLU A 174 -3.48 -20.79 25.66
N GLY A 175 -2.29 -20.86 25.04
CA GLY A 175 -1.59 -19.71 24.49
C GLY A 175 -0.19 -20.06 23.97
N PRO A 176 0.61 -19.04 23.61
CA PRO A 176 1.99 -19.24 23.13
C PRO A 176 2.91 -19.71 24.27
N ALA A 177 3.95 -20.48 23.93
CA ALA A 177 5.00 -20.88 24.87
C ALA A 177 5.87 -19.69 25.29
N ILE A 178 6.38 -19.70 26.54
CA ILE A 178 7.22 -18.62 27.07
C ILE A 178 8.68 -18.82 26.61
N THR A 179 9.06 -18.17 25.51
CA THR A 179 10.45 -18.13 25.07
C THR A 179 11.27 -17.22 25.99
N LEU A 180 12.20 -17.80 26.76
CA LEU A 180 13.11 -17.07 27.63
C LEU A 180 14.19 -16.35 26.82
N GLU A 181 14.45 -15.08 27.15
CA GLU A 181 15.48 -14.25 26.51
C GLU A 181 16.57 -13.85 27.51
N GLY A 182 17.83 -13.87 27.08
CA GLY A 182 18.98 -13.59 27.94
C GLY A 182 18.93 -12.18 28.54
N GLY A 183 18.83 -12.10 29.87
CA GLY A 183 18.75 -10.82 30.61
C GLY A 183 17.34 -10.24 30.76
N LYS A 184 16.29 -10.97 30.35
CA LYS A 184 14.88 -10.56 30.47
C LYS A 184 14.17 -11.30 31.60
N PHE A 185 13.45 -10.54 32.42
CA PHE A 185 12.77 -11.03 33.64
C PHE A 185 11.27 -10.66 33.68
N ALA A 186 10.74 -10.10 32.60
CA ALA A 186 9.34 -9.75 32.45
C ALA A 186 8.81 -10.27 31.11
N TYR A 187 7.70 -10.99 31.15
CA TYR A 187 7.10 -11.69 30.00
C TYR A 187 5.58 -11.45 30.00
N THR A 188 4.99 -11.31 28.81
CA THR A 188 3.54 -11.22 28.64
C THR A 188 3.07 -12.41 27.81
N VAL A 189 2.03 -13.08 28.27
CA VAL A 189 1.36 -14.19 27.58
C VAL A 189 -0.02 -13.71 27.18
N GLU A 190 -0.16 -13.31 25.92
CA GLU A 190 -1.45 -13.07 25.28
C GLU A 190 -2.05 -14.45 24.97
N LEU A 191 -3.05 -14.88 25.74
CA LEU A 191 -3.67 -16.20 25.67
C LEU A 191 -4.61 -16.29 24.46
N THR A 192 -4.78 -17.50 23.91
CA THR A 192 -5.58 -17.70 22.69
C THR A 192 -7.08 -17.83 22.95
N GLU A 193 -7.49 -18.02 24.21
CA GLU A 193 -8.87 -18.29 24.62
C GLU A 193 -9.41 -17.26 25.65
N PHE A 194 -10.70 -17.43 26.01
CA PHE A 194 -11.26 -16.80 27.21
C PHE A 194 -11.00 -17.69 28.43
N VAL A 195 -10.04 -17.30 29.25
CA VAL A 195 -9.82 -17.89 30.57
C VAL A 195 -10.76 -17.24 31.56
N ALA A 196 -11.65 -18.01 32.20
CA ALA A 196 -12.60 -17.46 33.16
C ALA A 196 -11.93 -16.91 34.43
N ASP A 197 -12.62 -16.01 35.15
CA ASP A 197 -12.22 -15.65 36.51
C ASP A 197 -12.23 -16.91 37.39
N GLU A 198 -11.37 -16.95 38.40
CA GLU A 198 -11.10 -18.10 39.29
C GLU A 198 -10.34 -19.29 38.64
N THR A 199 -10.02 -19.25 37.34
CA THR A 199 -9.19 -20.28 36.70
C THR A 199 -7.77 -20.31 37.28
N SER A 200 -7.24 -21.49 37.58
CA SER A 200 -5.88 -21.66 38.11
C SER A 200 -4.87 -21.84 36.98
N ILE A 201 -3.92 -20.92 36.83
CA ILE A 201 -2.77 -21.07 35.91
C ILE A 201 -1.54 -21.44 36.74
N THR A 202 -0.93 -22.59 36.45
CA THR A 202 0.28 -23.09 37.13
C THR A 202 1.50 -22.91 36.25
N LEU A 203 2.55 -22.30 36.81
CA LEU A 203 3.84 -22.09 36.14
C LEU A 203 4.91 -23.00 36.75
N THR A 204 5.67 -23.66 35.86
CA THR A 204 6.70 -24.65 36.20
C THR A 204 8.07 -24.18 35.72
N PRO A 205 8.91 -23.60 36.60
CA PRO A 205 10.24 -23.11 36.26
C PRO A 205 11.30 -24.22 36.33
N THR A 206 12.24 -24.23 35.37
CA THR A 206 13.46 -25.04 35.41
C THR A 206 14.68 -24.14 35.50
N VAL A 207 15.54 -24.31 36.51
CA VAL A 207 16.75 -23.49 36.70
C VAL A 207 17.90 -23.91 35.75
N THR A 208 18.81 -22.99 35.44
CA THR A 208 20.00 -23.29 34.60
C THR A 208 21.12 -23.99 35.38
N ALA A 209 21.28 -23.66 36.67
CA ALA A 209 22.44 -24.08 37.45
C ALA A 209 22.36 -25.51 37.98
N THR A 210 23.41 -26.31 37.75
CA THR A 210 23.57 -27.66 38.31
C THR A 210 24.02 -27.59 39.79
N GLY A 211 23.08 -27.50 40.71
CA GLY A 211 23.35 -27.43 42.15
C GLY A 211 22.10 -27.31 43.01
N LEU A 212 22.23 -26.80 44.24
CA LEU A 212 21.10 -26.49 45.13
C LEU A 212 20.45 -25.13 44.82
N ALA A 213 20.43 -24.70 43.55
CA ALA A 213 19.64 -23.56 43.13
C ALA A 213 18.16 -23.96 43.06
N THR A 214 17.25 -23.09 43.47
CA THR A 214 15.82 -23.42 43.58
C THR A 214 14.92 -22.35 42.98
N ALA A 215 13.91 -22.80 42.24
CA ALA A 215 12.71 -22.06 41.91
C ALA A 215 11.52 -22.97 42.24
N SER A 216 10.42 -22.42 42.74
CA SER A 216 9.22 -23.19 43.08
C SER A 216 8.17 -23.05 41.99
N GLU A 217 7.46 -24.14 41.71
CA GLU A 217 6.18 -24.12 41.00
C GLU A 217 5.23 -23.10 41.67
N THR A 218 4.54 -22.29 40.87
CA THR A 218 3.67 -21.22 41.35
C THR A 218 2.35 -21.25 40.60
N SER A 219 1.24 -21.42 41.32
CA SER A 219 -0.11 -21.27 40.77
C SER A 219 -0.67 -19.89 41.11
N ILE A 220 -1.23 -19.21 40.11
CA ILE A 220 -2.07 -18.02 40.27
C ILE A 220 -3.53 -18.34 40.02
N THR A 221 -4.42 -17.56 40.62
CA THR A 221 -5.83 -17.50 40.28
C THR A 221 -6.04 -16.33 39.32
N TYR A 222 -6.43 -16.62 38.08
CA TYR A 222 -6.68 -15.63 37.04
C TYR A 222 -7.95 -14.80 37.34
N SER A 223 -7.91 -13.49 37.13
CA SER A 223 -9.06 -12.60 37.30
C SER A 223 -8.95 -11.34 36.44
N GLY A 224 -10.07 -10.91 35.85
CA GLY A 224 -10.14 -9.70 35.05
C GLY A 224 -9.44 -9.81 33.68
N ILE A 225 -9.00 -8.68 33.12
CA ILE A 225 -8.41 -8.61 31.78
C ILE A 225 -6.93 -9.01 31.74
N GLU A 226 -6.22 -8.92 32.85
CA GLU A 226 -4.83 -9.36 32.98
C GLU A 226 -4.50 -9.78 34.43
N THR A 227 -3.55 -10.71 34.61
CA THR A 227 -3.10 -11.17 35.93
C THR A 227 -1.60 -11.46 35.92
N GLU A 228 -0.88 -10.94 36.92
CA GLU A 228 0.56 -11.19 37.08
C GLU A 228 0.85 -12.41 37.96
N ALA A 229 1.69 -13.32 37.46
CA ALA A 229 2.40 -14.32 38.25
C ALA A 229 3.85 -13.87 38.52
N LYS A 230 4.40 -14.30 39.66
CA LYS A 230 5.78 -14.01 40.07
C LYS A 230 6.49 -15.28 40.53
N ILE A 231 7.67 -15.53 39.97
CA ILE A 231 8.56 -16.65 40.34
C ILE A 231 9.88 -16.07 40.85
N THR A 232 10.31 -16.50 42.04
CA THR A 232 11.63 -16.12 42.58
C THR A 232 12.62 -17.28 42.44
N VAL A 233 13.62 -17.11 41.59
CA VAL A 233 14.78 -18.01 41.51
C VAL A 233 15.78 -17.63 42.60
N THR A 234 16.27 -18.62 43.34
CA THR A 234 17.27 -18.47 44.40
C THR A 234 18.52 -19.24 44.04
N ALA A 235 19.68 -18.56 44.03
CA ALA A 235 20.97 -19.18 43.76
C ALA A 235 21.38 -20.16 44.88
N GLU A 236 22.27 -21.09 44.55
CA GLU A 236 22.83 -22.06 45.49
C GLU A 236 23.57 -21.43 46.69
N ASN A 237 24.04 -20.20 46.54
CA ASN A 237 24.63 -19.40 47.61
C ASN A 237 23.60 -18.82 48.60
N THR A 238 22.30 -18.90 48.29
CA THR A 238 21.15 -18.37 49.07
C THR A 238 21.13 -16.86 49.33
N THR A 239 22.04 -16.08 48.72
CA THR A 239 22.13 -14.62 48.89
C THR A 239 21.82 -13.83 47.62
N VAL A 240 21.81 -14.48 46.46
CA VAL A 240 21.40 -13.90 45.17
C VAL A 240 20.05 -14.50 44.78
N THR A 241 19.10 -13.64 44.43
CA THR A 241 17.77 -14.02 43.94
C THR A 241 17.40 -13.19 42.70
N GLN A 242 16.51 -13.73 41.87
CA GLN A 242 15.91 -13.02 40.74
C GLN A 242 14.40 -13.27 40.72
N GLU A 243 13.62 -12.20 40.63
CA GLU A 243 12.18 -12.27 40.38
C GLU A 243 11.92 -12.28 38.88
N TYR A 244 11.04 -13.18 38.42
CA TYR A 244 10.48 -13.23 37.08
C TYR A 244 8.98 -12.89 37.16
N THR A 245 8.51 -11.90 36.40
CA THR A 245 7.09 -11.54 36.29
C THR A 245 6.51 -12.04 34.97
N ILE A 246 5.36 -12.70 35.03
CA ILE A 246 4.64 -13.22 33.87
C ILE A 246 3.22 -12.66 33.91
N THR A 247 2.90 -11.72 33.02
CA THR A 247 1.57 -11.13 32.88
C THR A 247 0.76 -11.96 31.88
N PHE A 248 -0.24 -12.70 32.37
CA PHE A 248 -1.21 -13.39 31.52
C PHE A 248 -2.34 -12.44 31.15
N LYS A 249 -2.81 -12.53 29.90
CA LYS A 249 -3.96 -11.77 29.40
C LYS A 249 -4.88 -12.71 28.62
N SER A 250 -6.11 -12.81 29.09
CA SER A 250 -7.19 -13.54 28.44
C SER A 250 -7.77 -12.71 27.29
N LYS A 251 -8.16 -13.34 26.18
CA LYS A 251 -9.16 -12.71 25.30
C LYS A 251 -10.46 -12.50 26.07
N ASP A 252 -11.24 -11.48 25.71
CA ASP A 252 -12.61 -11.34 26.21
C ASP A 252 -13.57 -12.13 25.30
N LYS A 253 -14.72 -12.53 25.84
CA LYS A 253 -15.73 -13.26 25.08
C LYS A 253 -16.98 -12.44 24.85
N LEU A 254 -17.60 -12.67 23.70
CA LEU A 254 -18.98 -12.30 23.42
C LEU A 254 -19.89 -12.93 24.48
N ALA A 255 -20.79 -12.14 25.05
CA ALA A 255 -21.71 -12.57 26.11
C ALA A 255 -23.18 -12.55 25.64
N THR A 256 -23.58 -11.52 24.90
CA THR A 256 -24.88 -11.45 24.22
C THR A 256 -24.77 -10.69 22.89
N VAL A 257 -25.62 -11.05 21.93
CA VAL A 257 -25.99 -10.20 20.78
C VAL A 257 -27.42 -9.74 21.05
N GLU A 258 -27.70 -8.43 20.91
CA GLU A 258 -29.08 -7.93 20.96
C GLU A 258 -29.80 -8.32 19.66
N ARG A 259 -31.14 -8.38 19.67
CA ARG A 259 -31.87 -8.77 18.45
C ARG A 259 -31.57 -7.78 17.33
N ILE A 260 -31.15 -8.34 16.19
CA ILE A 260 -31.05 -7.65 14.92
C ILE A 260 -32.44 -7.70 14.27
N ASP A 261 -33.14 -6.57 14.25
CA ASP A 261 -34.41 -6.37 13.54
C ASP A 261 -34.15 -5.46 12.32
N VAL A 262 -34.81 -5.74 11.18
CA VAL A 262 -34.71 -4.96 9.94
C VAL A 262 -36.11 -4.54 9.49
N ALA A 263 -36.25 -3.32 8.95
CA ALA A 263 -37.53 -2.80 8.51
C ALA A 263 -38.02 -3.44 7.18
N GLN A 264 -39.33 -3.39 6.94
CA GLN A 264 -39.94 -3.73 5.65
C GLN A 264 -39.35 -2.85 4.52
N LEU A 265 -39.10 -3.44 3.35
CA LEU A 265 -38.55 -2.74 2.19
C LEU A 265 -39.47 -1.61 1.73
N SER A 266 -38.90 -0.44 1.45
CA SER A 266 -39.61 0.78 1.03
C SER A 266 -40.19 0.70 -0.40
N ALA A 267 -39.71 -0.26 -1.20
CA ALA A 267 -40.19 -0.60 -2.53
C ALA A 267 -40.02 -2.10 -2.79
N ARG A 268 -40.39 -2.59 -3.98
CA ARG A 268 -40.07 -3.95 -4.42
C ARG A 268 -38.87 -3.94 -5.35
N TYR A 269 -37.98 -4.90 -5.15
CA TYR A 269 -36.78 -5.09 -5.95
C TYR A 269 -36.91 -6.39 -6.73
N SER A 270 -36.34 -6.44 -7.94
CA SER A 270 -36.41 -7.63 -8.80
C SER A 270 -35.34 -8.69 -8.48
N THR A 271 -34.39 -8.37 -7.60
CA THR A 271 -33.30 -9.26 -7.16
C THR A 271 -32.93 -9.00 -5.70
N SER A 272 -32.38 -10.00 -5.03
CA SER A 272 -31.83 -9.87 -3.67
C SER A 272 -30.64 -8.91 -3.58
N ALA A 273 -29.86 -8.76 -4.66
CA ALA A 273 -28.76 -7.80 -4.71
C ALA A 273 -29.27 -6.34 -4.64
N ALA A 274 -30.31 -6.02 -5.41
CA ALA A 274 -30.93 -4.68 -5.35
C ALA A 274 -31.67 -4.44 -4.03
N ALA A 275 -32.19 -5.48 -3.37
CA ALA A 275 -32.72 -5.38 -2.01
C ALA A 275 -31.61 -5.14 -0.96
N LEU A 276 -30.45 -5.79 -1.09
CA LEU A 276 -29.28 -5.59 -0.23
C LEU A 276 -28.70 -4.17 -0.32
N GLU A 277 -28.71 -3.54 -1.50
CA GLU A 277 -28.27 -2.15 -1.66
C GLU A 277 -29.29 -1.10 -1.14
N ALA A 278 -30.56 -1.48 -0.94
CA ALA A 278 -31.65 -0.52 -0.77
C ALA A 278 -32.46 -0.64 0.54
N ALA A 279 -32.33 -1.74 1.30
CA ALA A 279 -32.87 -1.80 2.65
C ALA A 279 -31.95 -1.05 3.65
N GLU A 280 -32.54 -0.48 4.69
CA GLU A 280 -31.81 0.11 5.82
C GLU A 280 -31.28 -0.99 6.76
N PHE A 281 -30.41 -1.85 6.23
CA PHE A 281 -29.71 -2.88 7.00
C PHE A 281 -28.79 -2.23 8.04
N VAL A 282 -28.87 -2.69 9.29
CA VAL A 282 -27.99 -2.18 10.36
C VAL A 282 -26.55 -2.61 10.10
N GLU A 283 -25.64 -1.64 10.03
CA GLU A 283 -24.20 -1.88 9.78
C GLU A 283 -23.50 -2.61 10.95
N ASN A 284 -24.04 -2.49 12.16
CA ASN A 284 -23.47 -3.05 13.38
C ASN A 284 -24.56 -3.58 14.31
N ALA A 285 -24.30 -4.69 15.00
CA ALA A 285 -25.16 -5.22 16.06
C ALA A 285 -24.76 -4.64 17.42
N THR A 286 -25.74 -4.28 18.27
CA THR A 286 -25.48 -4.07 19.70
C THR A 286 -25.08 -5.42 20.32
N VAL A 287 -23.98 -5.43 21.07
CA VAL A 287 -23.52 -6.64 21.78
C VAL A 287 -23.20 -6.33 23.24
N THR A 288 -22.98 -7.38 24.04
CA THR A 288 -22.23 -7.27 25.29
C THR A 288 -21.07 -8.26 25.29
N SER A 289 -19.99 -7.87 25.95
CA SER A 289 -18.78 -8.67 26.19
C SER A 289 -18.58 -8.87 27.69
N THR A 290 -17.80 -9.88 28.11
CA THR A 290 -17.80 -10.32 29.52
C THR A 290 -16.96 -9.42 30.45
N ARG A 291 -15.90 -8.79 29.95
CA ARG A 291 -14.95 -8.00 30.76
C ARG A 291 -14.71 -6.58 30.25
N THR A 292 -14.95 -6.34 28.96
CA THR A 292 -14.72 -5.06 28.29
C THR A 292 -16.04 -4.34 28.01
N THR A 293 -15.97 -3.12 27.50
CA THR A 293 -17.15 -2.33 27.09
C THR A 293 -17.34 -2.35 25.58
N VAL A 294 -17.01 -3.46 24.89
CA VAL A 294 -17.37 -3.64 23.48
C VAL A 294 -18.88 -3.83 23.42
N ASN A 295 -19.56 -2.83 22.85
CA ASN A 295 -21.01 -2.73 22.78
C ASN A 295 -21.56 -2.75 21.34
N SER A 296 -20.68 -2.86 20.33
CA SER A 296 -21.02 -2.82 18.91
C SER A 296 -20.06 -3.70 18.13
N LEU A 297 -20.55 -4.51 17.18
CA LEU A 297 -19.75 -5.29 16.23
C LEU A 297 -20.30 -5.13 14.80
N PRO A 298 -19.44 -5.02 13.75
CA PRO A 298 -19.91 -4.95 12.37
C PRO A 298 -20.66 -6.20 11.92
N ILE A 299 -21.73 -6.00 11.14
CA ILE A 299 -22.48 -7.05 10.47
C ILE A 299 -22.11 -7.09 8.98
N THR A 300 -21.85 -8.28 8.44
CA THR A 300 -21.90 -8.53 7.00
C THR A 300 -23.27 -9.10 6.63
N TRP A 301 -23.95 -8.49 5.66
CA TRP A 301 -25.26 -8.93 5.17
C TRP A 301 -25.15 -9.66 3.83
N SER A 302 -25.98 -10.68 3.64
CA SER A 302 -26.01 -11.50 2.43
C SER A 302 -27.39 -12.14 2.21
N TYR A 303 -27.60 -12.71 1.03
CA TYR A 303 -28.78 -13.51 0.69
C TYR A 303 -28.33 -14.85 0.14
N ASP A 304 -28.85 -15.94 0.70
CA ASP A 304 -28.64 -17.31 0.20
C ASP A 304 -30.00 -18.00 0.04
N ALA A 305 -30.20 -18.69 -1.09
CA ALA A 305 -31.37 -19.50 -1.33
C ALA A 305 -31.52 -20.61 -0.28
N ALA A 306 -30.41 -21.09 0.31
CA ALA A 306 -30.42 -22.08 1.38
C ALA A 306 -31.15 -21.61 2.66
N ASP A 307 -31.16 -20.30 2.93
CA ASP A 307 -31.94 -19.71 4.05
C ASP A 307 -33.43 -19.51 3.70
N ASN A 308 -33.80 -19.73 2.44
CA ASN A 308 -35.11 -19.48 1.84
C ASN A 308 -35.73 -20.80 1.30
N ASP A 309 -35.55 -21.90 2.03
CA ASP A 309 -35.98 -23.28 1.66
C ASP A 309 -35.46 -23.79 0.28
N GLY A 310 -34.40 -23.18 -0.25
CA GLY A 310 -33.83 -23.47 -1.56
C GLY A 310 -34.46 -22.67 -2.71
N HIS A 311 -35.25 -21.62 -2.42
CA HIS A 311 -35.87 -20.75 -3.41
C HIS A 311 -35.01 -19.51 -3.73
N ASP A 312 -35.11 -19.04 -4.98
CA ASP A 312 -34.61 -17.73 -5.39
C ASP A 312 -35.44 -16.58 -4.76
N TYR A 313 -34.86 -15.38 -4.73
CA TYR A 313 -35.48 -14.18 -4.15
C TYR A 313 -36.88 -13.91 -4.71
N ASN A 314 -37.87 -13.82 -3.82
CA ASN A 314 -39.26 -13.62 -4.19
C ASN A 314 -39.64 -12.13 -4.11
N ALA A 315 -39.91 -11.52 -5.26
CA ALA A 315 -40.26 -10.09 -5.40
C ALA A 315 -41.76 -9.77 -5.20
N ALA A 316 -42.61 -10.75 -4.85
CA ALA A 316 -44.05 -10.54 -4.70
C ALA A 316 -44.43 -9.70 -3.45
N GLY A 317 -45.54 -8.97 -3.53
CA GLY A 317 -45.98 -8.06 -2.48
C GLY A 317 -46.25 -8.75 -1.14
N GLY A 318 -45.76 -8.17 -0.05
CA GLY A 318 -45.93 -8.68 1.32
C GLY A 318 -45.21 -10.01 1.63
N VAL A 319 -44.44 -10.57 0.68
CA VAL A 319 -43.65 -11.79 0.93
C VAL A 319 -42.37 -11.44 1.69
N THR A 320 -42.05 -12.24 2.70
CA THR A 320 -40.78 -12.22 3.43
C THR A 320 -39.69 -12.97 2.67
N ASN A 321 -38.48 -12.43 2.70
CA ASN A 321 -37.24 -13.06 2.24
C ASN A 321 -36.25 -13.08 3.40
N ASN A 322 -35.55 -14.20 3.60
CA ASN A 322 -34.56 -14.33 4.65
C ASN A 322 -33.20 -13.80 4.17
N PHE A 323 -32.69 -12.79 4.89
CA PHE A 323 -31.35 -12.27 4.71
C PHE A 323 -30.46 -12.73 5.85
N ARG A 324 -29.27 -13.25 5.51
CA ARG A 324 -28.27 -13.72 6.47
C ARG A 324 -27.40 -12.56 6.94
N TRP A 325 -27.23 -12.47 8.25
CA TRP A 325 -26.20 -11.66 8.90
C TRP A 325 -25.05 -12.53 9.41
N GLU A 326 -23.84 -11.97 9.45
CA GLU A 326 -22.65 -12.57 10.08
C GLU A 326 -21.84 -11.49 10.83
N LEU A 327 -21.39 -11.77 12.05
CA LEU A 327 -20.69 -10.82 12.93
C LEU A 327 -19.18 -10.93 12.84
N ALA A 328 -18.52 -9.81 12.56
CA ALA A 328 -17.07 -9.68 12.63
C ALA A 328 -16.59 -9.56 14.09
N LEU A 329 -16.33 -10.69 14.76
CA LEU A 329 -15.92 -10.75 16.18
C LEU A 329 -14.64 -9.96 16.55
N GLY A 330 -13.72 -9.78 15.61
CA GLY A 330 -12.45 -9.09 15.85
C GLY A 330 -11.60 -9.76 16.93
N GLU A 331 -11.39 -9.08 18.06
CA GLU A 331 -10.60 -9.61 19.18
C GLU A 331 -11.41 -10.47 20.16
N LEU A 332 -12.74 -10.45 20.10
CA LEU A 332 -13.58 -11.28 20.95
C LEU A 332 -13.56 -12.76 20.51
N VAL A 333 -13.60 -13.66 21.48
CA VAL A 333 -13.86 -15.09 21.24
C VAL A 333 -15.33 -15.44 21.52
N ASN A 334 -15.78 -16.57 20.97
CA ASN A 334 -17.14 -17.08 21.13
C ASN A 334 -17.13 -18.58 21.48
N PRO A 335 -16.73 -18.95 22.72
CA PRO A 335 -16.60 -20.35 23.15
C PRO A 335 -17.96 -21.02 23.45
N ASP A 336 -17.98 -22.35 23.38
CA ASP A 336 -19.19 -23.17 23.56
C ASP A 336 -19.81 -23.09 24.98
N PRO A 337 -21.15 -22.97 25.12
CA PRO A 337 -22.15 -22.81 24.08
C PRO A 337 -22.11 -21.39 23.49
N ALA A 338 -21.79 -21.32 22.21
CA ALA A 338 -21.49 -20.08 21.51
C ALA A 338 -22.76 -19.22 21.34
N VAL A 339 -22.59 -17.90 21.47
CA VAL A 339 -23.63 -16.93 21.08
C VAL A 339 -23.78 -16.99 19.56
N GLU A 340 -25.00 -16.86 19.03
CA GLU A 340 -25.21 -16.88 17.58
C GLU A 340 -24.50 -15.68 16.92
N ILE A 341 -23.51 -15.97 16.05
CA ILE A 341 -22.73 -14.99 15.29
C ILE A 341 -23.08 -14.96 13.81
N THR A 342 -23.95 -15.86 13.37
CA THR A 342 -24.70 -15.75 12.12
C THR A 342 -26.13 -16.18 12.40
N GLY A 343 -27.06 -15.57 11.68
CA GLY A 343 -28.48 -15.90 11.73
C GLY A 343 -29.18 -15.26 10.54
N THR A 344 -30.51 -15.37 10.51
CA THR A 344 -31.35 -14.81 9.47
C THR A 344 -32.33 -13.79 10.05
N VAL A 345 -32.74 -12.83 9.23
CA VAL A 345 -33.86 -11.92 9.51
C VAL A 345 -34.84 -11.99 8.35
N GLU A 346 -36.13 -12.17 8.68
CA GLU A 346 -37.23 -12.10 7.72
C GLU A 346 -37.45 -10.64 7.31
N VAL A 347 -37.19 -10.28 6.06
CA VAL A 347 -37.44 -8.93 5.53
C VAL A 347 -38.59 -9.00 4.52
N ALA A 348 -39.69 -8.32 4.83
CA ALA A 348 -40.84 -8.24 3.93
C ALA A 348 -40.60 -7.25 2.78
N ASN A 349 -41.05 -7.61 1.57
CA ASN A 349 -41.36 -6.64 0.53
C ASN A 349 -42.53 -5.74 0.99
N VAL A 350 -42.66 -4.53 0.41
CA VAL A 350 -43.90 -3.74 0.55
C VAL A 350 -45.13 -4.56 0.11
N ASP A 351 -46.21 -4.42 0.87
CA ASP A 351 -47.46 -5.21 0.80
C ASP A 351 -48.05 -5.37 -0.62
N ALA A 352 -48.86 -6.41 -0.81
CA ALA A 352 -49.63 -6.63 -2.04
C ALA A 352 -50.67 -5.51 -2.26
N ASN A 353 -50.84 -5.08 -3.52
CA ASN A 353 -51.80 -4.02 -3.86
C ASN A 353 -53.25 -4.54 -3.76
N THR A 354 -54.08 -3.82 -3.02
CA THR A 354 -55.50 -4.16 -2.76
C THR A 354 -56.48 -3.44 -3.69
N SER A 355 -55.98 -2.57 -4.60
CA SER A 355 -56.81 -1.88 -5.59
C SER A 355 -57.28 -2.84 -6.71
N THR A 356 -58.52 -2.63 -7.16
CA THR A 356 -59.13 -3.27 -8.33
C THR A 356 -59.33 -2.28 -9.48
N ASP A 357 -58.61 -1.16 -9.45
CA ASP A 357 -58.85 -0.02 -10.33
C ASP A 357 -58.26 -0.20 -11.74
N LEU A 358 -58.86 0.48 -12.72
CA LEU A 358 -58.35 0.53 -14.08
C LEU A 358 -57.53 1.81 -14.29
N SER A 359 -56.33 1.63 -14.82
CA SER A 359 -55.42 2.69 -15.26
C SER A 359 -55.67 3.07 -16.73
N GLU A 360 -56.16 2.13 -17.54
CA GLU A 360 -56.55 2.34 -18.94
C GLU A 360 -57.78 1.49 -19.31
N PHE A 361 -58.66 2.04 -20.13
CA PHE A 361 -59.74 1.30 -20.80
C PHE A 361 -59.96 1.89 -22.20
N THR A 362 -59.74 1.08 -23.23
CA THR A 362 -60.06 1.40 -24.63
C THR A 362 -60.96 0.34 -25.25
N TYR A 363 -61.71 0.71 -26.28
CA TYR A 363 -62.43 -0.22 -27.14
C TYR A 363 -62.09 0.04 -28.62
N THR A 364 -62.05 -1.02 -29.42
CA THR A 364 -61.66 -0.98 -30.83
C THR A 364 -62.75 -1.65 -31.66
N VAL A 365 -63.37 -0.89 -32.57
CA VAL A 365 -64.27 -1.47 -33.59
C VAL A 365 -63.42 -2.07 -34.73
N PRO A 366 -63.93 -3.04 -35.53
CA PRO A 366 -63.17 -3.63 -36.63
C PRO A 366 -62.68 -2.55 -37.61
N GLN A 367 -61.36 -2.55 -37.88
CA GLN A 367 -60.66 -1.56 -38.72
C GLN A 367 -60.66 -0.10 -38.19
N GLY A 368 -61.15 0.15 -36.98
CA GLY A 368 -60.96 1.42 -36.26
C GLY A 368 -59.72 1.39 -35.36
N GLU A 369 -59.34 2.57 -34.85
CA GLU A 369 -58.31 2.69 -33.81
C GLU A 369 -58.90 2.46 -32.41
N ALA A 370 -58.03 2.19 -31.43
CA ALA A 370 -58.43 2.01 -30.04
C ALA A 370 -58.94 3.33 -29.44
N THR A 371 -60.24 3.41 -29.18
CA THR A 371 -60.93 4.59 -28.68
C THR A 371 -60.96 4.54 -27.14
N PRO A 372 -60.41 5.55 -26.42
CA PRO A 372 -60.43 5.56 -24.96
C PRO A 372 -61.83 5.84 -24.41
N VAL A 373 -62.18 5.15 -23.32
CA VAL A 373 -63.43 5.39 -22.59
C VAL A 373 -63.19 6.53 -21.60
N GLY A 374 -63.53 7.75 -22.01
CA GLY A 374 -63.40 8.94 -21.17
C GLY A 374 -64.45 8.96 -20.03
N GLY A 375 -64.00 9.20 -18.80
CA GLY A 375 -64.85 9.24 -17.61
C GLY A 375 -64.07 8.90 -16.34
N ASN A 376 -64.76 8.39 -15.32
CA ASN A 376 -64.13 7.65 -14.24
C ASN A 376 -63.91 6.20 -14.72
N LEU A 377 -62.68 5.68 -14.66
CA LEU A 377 -62.37 4.30 -15.08
C LEU A 377 -62.75 3.24 -14.02
N ASN A 378 -63.32 3.68 -12.90
CA ASN A 378 -63.72 2.83 -11.76
C ASN A 378 -65.24 2.85 -11.51
N GLU A 379 -66.03 2.82 -12.59
CA GLU A 379 -67.47 2.57 -12.57
C GLU A 379 -67.77 1.08 -12.83
N ASP A 380 -68.82 0.55 -12.20
CA ASP A 380 -69.24 -0.86 -12.35
C ASP A 380 -69.96 -1.13 -13.69
N GLN A 381 -70.39 -0.09 -14.42
CA GLN A 381 -71.06 -0.23 -15.72
C GLN A 381 -70.74 0.92 -16.69
N TYR A 382 -70.43 0.57 -17.95
CA TYR A 382 -70.28 1.49 -19.07
C TYR A 382 -71.32 1.21 -20.17
N ASN A 383 -71.76 2.26 -20.85
CA ASN A 383 -72.67 2.19 -22.00
C ASN A 383 -72.13 3.10 -23.11
N ILE A 384 -71.77 2.53 -24.25
CA ILE A 384 -70.97 3.17 -25.30
C ILE A 384 -71.79 3.20 -26.60
N GLU A 385 -72.05 4.40 -27.11
CA GLU A 385 -72.66 4.59 -28.44
C GLU A 385 -71.57 4.70 -29.51
N LEU A 386 -71.73 3.93 -30.59
CA LEU A 386 -70.78 3.75 -31.68
C LEU A 386 -71.23 4.53 -32.92
N SER A 387 -70.26 4.90 -33.75
CA SER A 387 -70.55 5.44 -35.09
C SER A 387 -71.44 4.48 -35.87
N TYR A 388 -72.40 5.03 -36.62
CA TYR A 388 -73.33 4.23 -37.40
C TYR A 388 -72.76 3.62 -38.69
N LYS A 389 -71.49 3.93 -38.98
CA LYS A 389 -70.72 3.12 -39.93
C LYS A 389 -70.41 1.72 -39.37
N THR A 390 -70.38 1.56 -38.06
CA THR A 390 -70.01 0.29 -37.42
C THR A 390 -71.03 -0.79 -37.77
N ALA A 391 -70.53 -1.90 -38.32
CA ALA A 391 -71.38 -3.02 -38.73
C ALA A 391 -72.17 -3.57 -37.53
N LEU A 392 -73.45 -3.88 -37.75
CA LEU A 392 -74.38 -4.33 -36.70
C LEU A 392 -74.00 -5.69 -36.08
N ASN A 393 -73.04 -6.40 -36.67
CA ASN A 393 -72.48 -7.66 -36.18
C ASN A 393 -70.94 -7.58 -35.97
N ALA A 394 -70.41 -6.38 -35.75
CA ALA A 394 -68.98 -6.14 -35.52
C ALA A 394 -68.46 -6.87 -34.28
N GLU A 395 -67.21 -7.31 -34.29
CA GLU A 395 -66.51 -7.77 -33.09
C GLU A 395 -65.72 -6.61 -32.49
N ILE A 396 -66.07 -6.22 -31.27
CA ILE A 396 -65.43 -5.10 -30.56
C ILE A 396 -64.34 -5.69 -29.66
N THR A 397 -63.11 -5.21 -29.79
CA THR A 397 -62.02 -5.56 -28.87
C THR A 397 -61.99 -4.55 -27.73
N VAL A 398 -62.16 -5.01 -26.50
CA VAL A 398 -62.00 -4.23 -25.27
C VAL A 398 -60.62 -4.49 -24.71
N ASN A 399 -59.81 -3.44 -24.55
CA ASN A 399 -58.50 -3.52 -23.88
C ASN A 399 -58.57 -2.77 -22.55
N VAL A 400 -58.03 -3.38 -21.50
CA VAL A 400 -57.97 -2.78 -20.16
C VAL A 400 -56.60 -3.00 -19.53
N ALA A 401 -56.11 -1.97 -18.85
CA ALA A 401 -55.00 -2.08 -17.92
C ALA A 401 -55.49 -1.74 -16.51
N SER A 402 -55.12 -2.56 -15.54
CA SER A 402 -55.36 -2.28 -14.13
C SER A 402 -54.23 -1.44 -13.53
N THR A 403 -54.44 -0.89 -12.33
CA THR A 403 -53.36 -0.39 -11.49
C THR A 403 -52.40 -1.52 -11.08
N ASP A 404 -51.19 -1.15 -10.65
CA ASP A 404 -50.05 -2.07 -10.45
C ASP A 404 -50.42 -3.44 -9.86
N TYR A 405 -50.03 -4.49 -10.59
CA TYR A 405 -50.17 -5.92 -10.28
C TYR A 405 -51.59 -6.51 -10.21
N ALA A 406 -52.66 -5.71 -10.33
CA ALA A 406 -54.02 -6.24 -10.48
C ALA A 406 -54.25 -6.86 -11.88
N THR A 407 -55.25 -7.75 -11.99
CA THR A 407 -55.51 -8.57 -13.18
C THR A 407 -56.98 -8.56 -13.59
N ALA A 408 -57.27 -8.77 -14.88
CA ALA A 408 -58.63 -8.78 -15.43
C ALA A 408 -58.94 -10.12 -16.13
N LYS A 409 -60.19 -10.61 -16.07
CA LYS A 409 -60.66 -11.81 -16.79
C LYS A 409 -62.15 -11.77 -17.11
N VAL A 410 -62.61 -12.65 -18.01
CA VAL A 410 -64.05 -12.93 -18.23
C VAL A 410 -64.43 -14.23 -17.52
N GLY A 411 -65.30 -14.15 -16.52
CA GLY A 411 -65.85 -15.32 -15.81
C GLY A 411 -64.80 -16.27 -15.23
N GLN A 412 -64.70 -17.48 -15.81
CA GLN A 412 -63.75 -18.54 -15.42
C GLN A 412 -62.57 -18.68 -16.39
N GLY A 413 -62.35 -17.70 -17.27
CA GLY A 413 -61.18 -17.67 -18.16
C GLY A 413 -59.89 -17.28 -17.43
N GLU A 414 -58.75 -17.51 -18.09
CA GLU A 414 -57.45 -17.01 -17.64
C GLU A 414 -57.38 -15.48 -17.71
N PRO A 415 -56.52 -14.82 -16.90
CA PRO A 415 -56.35 -13.38 -16.97
C PRO A 415 -55.77 -12.87 -18.30
N ALA A 416 -56.28 -11.75 -18.78
CA ALA A 416 -55.84 -11.10 -20.01
C ALA A 416 -55.97 -9.56 -19.92
N LYS A 417 -55.36 -8.85 -20.88
CA LYS A 417 -55.49 -7.39 -21.05
C LYS A 417 -56.39 -6.98 -22.22
N ALA A 418 -56.82 -7.94 -23.02
CA ALA A 418 -57.65 -7.75 -24.20
C ALA A 418 -58.73 -8.85 -24.26
N PHE A 419 -59.95 -8.44 -24.59
CA PHE A 419 -61.16 -9.25 -24.62
C PHE A 419 -61.99 -8.89 -25.85
N THR A 420 -62.83 -9.79 -26.36
CA THR A 420 -63.71 -9.51 -27.49
C THR A 420 -65.18 -9.68 -27.14
N VAL A 421 -66.04 -8.86 -27.76
CA VAL A 421 -67.49 -8.98 -27.70
C VAL A 421 -68.09 -8.72 -29.08
N THR A 422 -68.78 -9.72 -29.63
CA THR A 422 -69.48 -9.58 -30.91
C THR A 422 -70.84 -8.90 -30.68
N LEU A 423 -71.16 -7.91 -31.52
CA LEU A 423 -72.49 -7.31 -31.55
C LEU A 423 -73.51 -8.27 -32.18
N ASP A 424 -74.75 -8.25 -31.67
CA ASP A 424 -75.95 -8.78 -32.32
C ASP A 424 -76.96 -7.65 -32.53
N GLY A 425 -77.50 -7.54 -33.74
CA GLY A 425 -78.46 -6.49 -34.12
C GLY A 425 -77.98 -5.03 -33.95
N GLY A 426 -76.68 -4.79 -33.74
CA GLY A 426 -76.10 -3.49 -33.40
C GLY A 426 -75.85 -3.26 -31.91
N THR A 427 -76.01 -4.29 -31.06
CA THR A 427 -75.81 -4.18 -29.60
C THR A 427 -74.97 -5.32 -29.05
N GLY A 428 -74.23 -5.10 -27.96
CA GLY A 428 -73.40 -6.14 -27.33
C GLY A 428 -73.09 -5.82 -25.87
N SER A 429 -72.71 -6.83 -25.09
CA SER A 429 -72.42 -6.70 -23.66
C SER A 429 -71.29 -7.65 -23.22
N LEU A 430 -70.40 -7.17 -22.34
CA LEU A 430 -69.23 -7.89 -21.81
C LEU A 430 -69.12 -7.68 -20.30
N GLU A 431 -68.84 -8.74 -19.54
CA GLU A 431 -68.62 -8.69 -18.09
C GLU A 431 -67.17 -9.06 -17.76
N LEU A 432 -66.45 -8.16 -17.10
CA LEU A 432 -65.06 -8.31 -16.68
C LEU A 432 -64.97 -8.41 -15.16
N ILE A 433 -64.20 -9.36 -14.65
CA ILE A 433 -63.83 -9.47 -13.24
C ILE A 433 -62.39 -8.95 -13.10
N ILE A 434 -62.21 -7.91 -12.30
CA ILE A 434 -60.91 -7.36 -11.93
C ILE A 434 -60.55 -7.87 -10.53
N THR A 435 -59.42 -8.55 -10.40
CA THR A 435 -58.89 -9.12 -9.16
C THR A 435 -57.63 -8.33 -8.77
N ALA A 436 -57.57 -7.82 -7.53
CA ALA A 436 -56.40 -7.15 -7.00
C ALA A 436 -55.20 -8.12 -6.84
N GLU A 437 -54.00 -7.59 -6.59
CA GLU A 437 -52.79 -8.43 -6.41
C GLU A 437 -52.92 -9.35 -5.20
N ASP A 438 -53.62 -8.92 -4.15
CA ASP A 438 -53.88 -9.74 -2.95
C ASP A 438 -54.71 -11.03 -3.22
N GLY A 439 -55.32 -11.15 -4.41
CA GLY A 439 -56.18 -12.28 -4.80
C GLY A 439 -57.53 -12.34 -4.07
N ILE A 440 -57.78 -11.44 -3.11
CA ILE A 440 -58.95 -11.39 -2.24
C ILE A 440 -59.96 -10.38 -2.80
N GLN A 441 -59.51 -9.17 -3.13
CA GLN A 441 -60.37 -8.08 -3.56
C GLN A 441 -60.75 -8.25 -5.04
N ASN A 442 -62.05 -8.25 -5.33
CA ASN A 442 -62.60 -8.49 -6.66
C ASN A 442 -63.72 -7.49 -6.99
N ARG A 443 -63.69 -6.90 -8.18
CA ARG A 443 -64.73 -6.02 -8.75
C ARG A 443 -65.25 -6.59 -10.07
N THR A 444 -66.54 -6.44 -10.34
CA THR A 444 -67.14 -6.85 -11.62
C THR A 444 -67.63 -5.62 -12.39
N VAL A 445 -67.26 -5.52 -13.67
CA VAL A 445 -67.51 -4.35 -14.53
C VAL A 445 -68.26 -4.80 -15.79
N THR A 446 -69.39 -4.16 -16.12
CA THR A 446 -70.22 -4.48 -17.29
C THR A 446 -70.08 -3.42 -18.39
N ILE A 447 -69.82 -3.80 -19.63
CA ILE A 447 -69.58 -2.88 -20.76
C ILE A 447 -70.60 -3.17 -21.86
N ASN A 448 -71.36 -2.16 -22.31
CA ASN A 448 -72.42 -2.31 -23.29
C ASN A 448 -72.22 -1.38 -24.52
N PHE A 449 -72.66 -1.81 -25.70
CA PHE A 449 -72.45 -1.12 -26.99
C PHE A 449 -73.75 -0.92 -27.82
N THR A 450 -73.89 0.15 -28.64
CA THR A 450 -75.08 0.50 -29.51
C THR A 450 -74.70 1.42 -30.71
N VAL A 451 -75.55 1.67 -31.75
CA VAL A 451 -75.19 2.26 -33.10
C VAL A 451 -76.26 3.29 -33.66
N GLY A 452 -75.88 4.39 -34.40
CA GLY A 452 -76.71 5.60 -34.81
C GLY A 452 -77.21 5.85 -36.30
N ALA A 453 -77.16 7.10 -36.91
CA ALA A 453 -77.64 7.46 -38.32
C ALA A 453 -77.15 8.82 -39.04
N LYS A 454 -77.40 9.06 -40.39
CA LYS A 454 -76.85 10.17 -41.31
C LYS A 454 -77.79 11.25 -41.98
N PRO A 455 -77.29 12.50 -42.31
CA PRO A 455 -77.63 13.40 -43.46
C PRO A 455 -76.43 13.99 -44.31
N ALA A 456 -76.63 14.82 -45.37
CA ALA A 456 -75.58 15.28 -46.38
C ALA A 456 -75.65 16.78 -46.87
N SER A 457 -74.62 17.31 -47.59
CA SER A 457 -74.23 18.75 -47.73
C SER A 457 -73.75 19.26 -49.14
N THR A 458 -73.28 20.53 -49.27
CA THR A 458 -72.88 21.23 -50.54
C THR A 458 -71.71 22.24 -50.45
N ASP A 459 -70.78 22.18 -49.48
CA ASP A 459 -69.73 23.21 -49.30
C ASP A 459 -68.34 22.79 -49.84
N ALA A 460 -67.70 23.65 -50.64
CA ALA A 460 -66.38 23.44 -51.23
C ALA A 460 -65.28 24.36 -50.63
N SER A 461 -65.58 25.04 -49.52
CA SER A 461 -64.60 25.87 -48.80
C SER A 461 -63.60 25.02 -48.00
N ILE A 462 -62.52 25.67 -47.55
CA ILE A 462 -61.45 25.06 -46.77
C ILE A 462 -61.55 25.53 -45.32
N SER A 463 -61.55 24.60 -44.36
CA SER A 463 -61.62 24.92 -42.93
C SER A 463 -60.23 25.05 -42.32
N LYS A 464 -59.27 24.23 -42.77
CA LYS A 464 -57.88 24.26 -42.34
C LYS A 464 -56.95 23.87 -43.49
N LEU A 465 -55.84 24.59 -43.59
CA LEU A 465 -54.68 24.22 -44.40
C LEU A 465 -53.47 24.28 -43.49
N SER A 466 -52.69 23.21 -43.43
CA SER A 466 -51.43 23.20 -42.68
C SER A 466 -50.36 22.44 -43.42
N TYR A 467 -49.10 22.66 -43.01
CA TYR A 467 -47.95 21.91 -43.48
C TYR A 467 -47.13 21.43 -42.29
N GLN A 468 -46.43 20.31 -42.45
CA GLN A 468 -45.55 19.72 -41.45
C GLN A 468 -44.26 19.28 -42.13
N ILE A 469 -43.13 19.53 -41.47
CA ILE A 469 -41.80 19.17 -41.97
C ILE A 469 -41.33 17.96 -41.17
N GLU A 470 -41.03 16.86 -41.86
CA GLU A 470 -40.67 15.57 -41.25
C GLU A 470 -41.67 15.20 -40.13
N ASP A 471 -41.20 15.09 -38.88
CA ASP A 471 -42.05 14.83 -37.69
C ASP A 471 -42.15 16.05 -36.74
N GLY A 472 -41.87 17.25 -37.24
CA GLY A 472 -41.96 18.52 -36.51
C GLY A 472 -43.40 18.99 -36.23
N GLU A 473 -43.55 20.22 -35.75
CA GLU A 473 -44.87 20.82 -35.47
C GLU A 473 -45.68 21.05 -36.77
N VAL A 474 -47.01 20.86 -36.69
CA VAL A 474 -47.95 21.12 -37.79
C VAL A 474 -48.29 22.62 -37.81
N VAL A 475 -47.82 23.34 -38.83
CA VAL A 475 -47.95 24.80 -38.94
C VAL A 475 -49.14 25.18 -39.83
N ASP A 476 -50.05 25.99 -39.30
CA ASP A 476 -51.27 26.42 -39.99
C ASP A 476 -51.03 27.59 -40.96
N ILE A 477 -51.40 27.39 -42.22
CA ILE A 477 -51.43 28.44 -43.25
C ILE A 477 -52.69 29.28 -43.02
N ASN A 478 -52.55 30.30 -42.18
CA ASN A 478 -53.63 31.17 -41.77
C ASN A 478 -54.19 31.98 -42.96
N ALA A 479 -55.53 31.97 -43.10
CA ALA A 479 -56.29 32.53 -44.23
C ALA A 479 -55.85 32.03 -45.63
N PRO A 480 -56.10 30.75 -45.97
CA PRO A 480 -55.75 30.18 -47.28
C PRO A 480 -56.41 30.93 -48.45
N LYS A 481 -55.62 31.23 -49.47
CA LYS A 481 -56.02 32.01 -50.65
C LYS A 481 -56.27 31.09 -51.84
N GLU A 482 -57.33 31.38 -52.58
CA GLU A 482 -57.70 30.65 -53.80
C GLU A 482 -56.74 31.04 -54.95
N ALA A 483 -56.31 30.08 -55.76
CA ALA A 483 -55.11 30.18 -56.61
C ALA A 483 -55.13 31.28 -57.67
N GLU A 484 -56.31 31.74 -58.12
CA GLU A 484 -56.46 32.86 -59.06
C GLU A 484 -56.42 34.25 -58.36
N THR A 485 -56.45 34.28 -57.03
CA THR A 485 -56.47 35.52 -56.23
C THR A 485 -55.10 35.90 -55.67
N ALA A 486 -54.32 34.91 -55.21
CA ALA A 486 -52.94 35.05 -54.74
C ALA A 486 -52.33 33.66 -54.42
N THR A 487 -51.02 33.61 -54.26
CA THR A 487 -50.28 32.45 -53.76
C THR A 487 -50.31 32.34 -52.22
N ASN A 488 -50.14 31.11 -51.73
CA ASN A 488 -49.88 30.78 -50.33
C ASN A 488 -48.39 30.46 -50.21
N ASP A 489 -47.56 31.46 -49.97
CA ASP A 489 -46.11 31.30 -49.96
C ASP A 489 -45.64 30.91 -48.55
N VAL A 490 -44.79 29.88 -48.47
CA VAL A 490 -44.29 29.26 -47.23
C VAL A 490 -42.77 29.11 -47.33
N THR A 491 -42.06 29.55 -46.30
CA THR A 491 -40.62 29.33 -46.17
C THR A 491 -40.37 28.15 -45.23
N VAL A 492 -39.51 27.21 -45.64
CA VAL A 492 -39.14 26.00 -44.88
C VAL A 492 -37.63 26.00 -44.60
N PRO A 493 -37.14 25.42 -43.47
CA PRO A 493 -35.71 25.45 -43.14
C PRO A 493 -34.82 24.77 -44.19
N PHE A 494 -33.54 25.15 -44.18
CA PHE A 494 -32.51 24.51 -44.99
C PHE A 494 -32.49 22.98 -44.81
N ASN A 495 -32.10 22.24 -45.85
CA ASN A 495 -32.17 20.78 -45.95
C ASN A 495 -33.57 20.12 -45.86
N THR A 496 -34.69 20.87 -45.83
CA THR A 496 -36.03 20.27 -45.93
C THR A 496 -36.19 19.47 -47.25
N THR A 497 -36.44 18.15 -47.17
CA THR A 497 -36.56 17.26 -48.34
C THR A 497 -38.00 16.87 -48.71
N SER A 498 -38.92 16.78 -47.74
CA SER A 498 -40.36 16.60 -47.96
C SER A 498 -41.16 17.47 -47.00
N VAL A 499 -42.38 17.81 -47.41
CA VAL A 499 -43.36 18.52 -46.58
C VAL A 499 -44.70 17.81 -46.69
N LYS A 500 -45.27 17.38 -45.56
CA LYS A 500 -46.63 16.86 -45.45
C LYS A 500 -47.61 18.04 -45.50
N VAL A 501 -48.42 18.15 -46.55
CA VAL A 501 -49.46 19.19 -46.69
C VAL A 501 -50.82 18.61 -46.37
N SER A 502 -51.45 19.09 -45.30
CA SER A 502 -52.73 18.60 -44.79
C SER A 502 -53.85 19.57 -45.14
N VAL A 503 -54.82 19.10 -45.93
CA VAL A 503 -55.97 19.89 -46.41
C VAL A 503 -57.26 19.40 -45.75
N THR A 504 -57.88 20.22 -44.90
CA THR A 504 -59.20 19.94 -44.33
C THR A 504 -60.26 20.82 -45.03
N PRO A 505 -61.17 20.25 -45.85
CA PRO A 505 -62.33 20.99 -46.34
C PRO A 505 -63.27 21.40 -45.18
N THR A 506 -64.21 22.31 -45.42
CA THR A 506 -65.23 22.65 -44.41
C THR A 506 -66.35 21.60 -44.35
N ASP A 507 -66.61 20.94 -45.47
CA ASP A 507 -67.60 19.88 -45.61
C ASP A 507 -66.96 18.49 -45.42
N LYS A 508 -67.63 17.61 -44.69
CA LYS A 508 -67.21 16.23 -44.45
C LYS A 508 -67.29 15.33 -45.68
N GLY A 509 -68.19 15.64 -46.61
CA GLY A 509 -68.33 14.89 -47.87
C GLY A 509 -67.59 15.52 -49.05
N ALA A 510 -66.93 16.67 -48.85
CA ALA A 510 -66.06 17.23 -49.86
C ALA A 510 -64.81 16.37 -50.08
N THR A 511 -64.41 16.25 -51.34
CA THR A 511 -63.20 15.54 -51.77
C THR A 511 -62.08 16.53 -52.10
N VAL A 512 -60.85 16.17 -51.77
CA VAL A 512 -59.64 16.91 -52.14
C VAL A 512 -58.79 16.06 -53.07
N ALA A 513 -58.29 16.66 -54.15
CA ALA A 513 -57.42 15.99 -55.11
C ALA A 513 -56.31 16.94 -55.63
N LEU A 514 -55.27 16.38 -56.24
CA LEU A 514 -54.30 17.16 -57.00
C LEU A 514 -54.96 17.78 -58.24
N THR A 515 -54.49 18.95 -58.66
CA THR A 515 -55.09 19.69 -59.79
C THR A 515 -54.52 19.24 -61.15
N ASP A 516 -55.06 18.15 -61.69
CA ASP A 516 -54.73 17.64 -63.03
C ASP A 516 -55.74 18.10 -64.11
N GLU A 517 -55.25 18.31 -65.34
CA GLU A 517 -56.11 18.51 -66.53
C GLU A 517 -56.71 17.17 -67.03
N GLN A 518 -57.71 16.61 -66.34
CA GLN A 518 -58.85 15.82 -66.88
C GLN A 518 -59.59 15.04 -65.76
N ALA A 519 -60.91 14.87 -65.89
CA ALA A 519 -61.76 14.24 -64.87
C ALA A 519 -62.45 12.94 -65.34
N PRO A 520 -62.77 12.02 -64.42
CA PRO A 520 -63.91 11.11 -64.52
C PRO A 520 -64.94 11.29 -63.36
N SER A 521 -65.84 10.32 -63.18
CA SER A 521 -67.21 10.52 -62.67
C SER A 521 -67.54 10.06 -61.23
N VAL A 522 -68.66 10.58 -60.72
CA VAL A 522 -69.29 10.28 -59.41
C VAL A 522 -69.91 8.87 -59.32
N ASN A 523 -69.80 8.24 -58.13
CA ASN A 523 -70.88 7.59 -57.36
C ASN A 523 -70.31 6.76 -56.20
N ASP A 524 -70.57 7.14 -54.94
CA ASP A 524 -71.46 6.40 -54.03
C ASP A 524 -71.68 7.15 -52.70
N LEU A 525 -72.62 6.68 -51.86
CA LEU A 525 -72.98 7.31 -50.57
C LEU A 525 -72.14 6.81 -49.37
N PRO A 526 -71.34 7.67 -48.72
CA PRO A 526 -70.94 7.51 -47.31
C PRO A 526 -72.06 8.11 -46.41
N ALA A 527 -72.38 7.70 -45.18
CA ALA A 527 -71.57 7.23 -44.04
C ALA A 527 -70.64 8.32 -43.46
N GLU A 528 -70.98 8.93 -42.32
CA GLU A 528 -70.28 10.09 -41.73
C GLU A 528 -69.14 9.74 -40.78
N GLU A 529 -68.09 10.55 -40.81
CA GLU A 529 -66.95 10.49 -39.89
C GLU A 529 -66.55 11.93 -39.50
N ALA A 530 -65.38 12.13 -38.87
CA ALA A 530 -64.76 13.46 -38.82
C ALA A 530 -64.30 13.89 -40.23
N VAL A 531 -64.02 15.19 -40.44
CA VAL A 531 -63.29 15.61 -41.65
C VAL A 531 -61.84 15.18 -41.48
N THR A 532 -61.44 14.08 -42.10
CA THR A 532 -60.01 13.71 -42.15
C THR A 532 -59.29 14.69 -43.08
N PRO A 533 -58.16 15.30 -42.67
CA PRO A 533 -57.35 16.06 -43.59
C PRO A 533 -56.85 15.13 -44.70
N THR A 534 -56.98 15.57 -45.96
CA THR A 534 -56.29 14.89 -47.06
C THR A 534 -54.84 15.35 -47.06
N THR A 535 -53.94 14.45 -46.65
CA THR A 535 -52.50 14.74 -46.55
C THR A 535 -51.76 14.32 -47.80
N PHE A 536 -50.90 15.19 -48.31
CA PHE A 536 -50.04 14.94 -49.46
C PHE A 536 -48.57 15.08 -49.05
N GLU A 537 -47.73 14.09 -49.36
CA GLU A 537 -46.27 14.23 -49.29
C GLU A 537 -45.78 15.06 -50.49
N VAL A 538 -45.17 16.21 -50.23
CA VAL A 538 -44.66 17.14 -51.25
C VAL A 538 -43.14 17.10 -51.24
N PRO A 539 -42.49 16.38 -52.18
CA PRO A 539 -41.04 16.35 -52.27
C PRO A 539 -40.50 17.71 -52.70
N ILE A 540 -39.60 18.28 -51.90
CA ILE A 540 -38.98 19.57 -52.17
C ILE A 540 -37.76 19.33 -53.06
N THR A 541 -37.94 19.63 -54.35
CA THR A 541 -37.01 19.23 -55.43
C THR A 541 -36.03 20.34 -55.85
N GLY A 542 -36.10 21.49 -55.19
CA GLY A 542 -35.22 22.64 -55.41
C GLY A 542 -35.61 23.84 -54.54
N ALA A 543 -34.88 24.94 -54.68
CA ALA A 543 -35.01 26.15 -53.86
C ALA A 543 -36.45 26.72 -53.80
N THR A 544 -37.24 26.53 -54.87
CA THR A 544 -38.70 26.70 -54.84
C THR A 544 -39.42 25.48 -55.40
N THR A 545 -40.53 25.09 -54.78
CA THR A 545 -41.39 23.97 -55.18
C THR A 545 -42.87 24.41 -55.08
N VAL A 546 -43.65 24.21 -56.14
CA VAL A 546 -45.07 24.64 -56.19
C VAL A 546 -46.00 23.45 -56.11
N PHE A 547 -46.88 23.44 -55.10
CA PHE A 547 -47.90 22.42 -54.88
C PHE A 547 -49.30 22.96 -55.21
N LYS A 548 -50.19 22.12 -55.78
CA LYS A 548 -51.53 22.52 -56.24
C LYS A 548 -52.58 21.45 -55.96
N PHE A 549 -53.73 21.88 -55.46
CA PHE A 549 -54.85 20.99 -55.13
C PHE A 549 -56.21 21.67 -55.35
N THR A 550 -57.24 20.86 -55.51
CA THR A 550 -58.63 21.26 -55.76
C THR A 550 -59.55 20.61 -54.74
N ILE A 551 -60.48 21.38 -54.17
CA ILE A 551 -61.58 20.89 -53.31
C ILE A 551 -62.86 20.82 -54.16
N THR A 552 -63.65 19.75 -53.99
CA THR A 552 -64.98 19.55 -54.60
C THR A 552 -65.99 19.19 -53.50
N ALA A 553 -67.17 19.82 -53.41
CA ALA A 553 -68.16 19.58 -52.35
C ALA A 553 -68.80 18.18 -52.36
N GLU A 554 -69.56 17.81 -51.31
CA GLU A 554 -70.37 16.56 -51.26
C GLU A 554 -71.45 16.52 -52.38
N ASP A 555 -71.79 17.66 -52.98
CA ASP A 555 -72.65 17.75 -54.17
C ASP A 555 -71.98 17.25 -55.48
N GLY A 556 -70.66 17.05 -55.49
CA GLY A 556 -69.87 16.62 -56.64
C GLY A 556 -69.68 17.65 -57.76
N VAL A 557 -70.21 18.87 -57.60
CA VAL A 557 -70.32 19.92 -58.63
C VAL A 557 -69.53 21.18 -58.26
N THR A 558 -69.63 21.65 -57.02
CA THR A 558 -69.03 22.90 -56.56
C THR A 558 -67.53 22.71 -56.28
N LYS A 559 -66.65 23.55 -56.85
CA LYS A 559 -65.18 23.40 -56.77
C LYS A 559 -64.41 24.69 -56.47
N LYS A 560 -63.22 24.55 -55.86
CA LYS A 560 -62.23 25.61 -55.60
C LYS A 560 -60.79 25.13 -55.76
N ASN A 561 -59.89 25.99 -56.23
CA ASN A 561 -58.49 25.65 -56.53
C ASN A 561 -57.49 26.40 -55.63
N PHE A 562 -56.44 25.73 -55.16
CA PHE A 562 -55.45 26.28 -54.25
C PHE A 562 -54.02 25.96 -54.71
N SER A 563 -53.07 26.85 -54.37
CA SER A 563 -51.65 26.71 -54.71
C SER A 563 -50.77 27.16 -53.54
N ILE A 564 -49.74 26.39 -53.21
CA ILE A 564 -48.73 26.71 -52.20
C ILE A 564 -47.37 26.82 -52.89
N THR A 565 -46.57 27.83 -52.53
CA THR A 565 -45.17 27.96 -52.97
C THR A 565 -44.27 27.67 -51.77
N PHE A 566 -43.62 26.52 -51.74
CA PHE A 566 -42.56 26.26 -50.76
C PHE A 566 -41.25 26.88 -51.26
N THR A 567 -40.59 27.63 -50.39
CA THR A 567 -39.25 28.20 -50.60
C THR A 567 -38.32 27.68 -49.50
N VAL A 568 -37.19 27.10 -49.86
CA VAL A 568 -36.22 26.61 -48.86
C VAL A 568 -35.35 27.78 -48.39
N GLU A 569 -35.10 27.89 -47.09
CA GLU A 569 -34.09 28.82 -46.57
C GLU A 569 -32.69 28.42 -47.08
N ASP A 570 -31.89 29.42 -47.47
CA ASP A 570 -30.48 29.22 -47.74
C ASP A 570 -29.72 28.72 -46.49
N GLU A 571 -28.64 27.97 -46.71
CA GLU A 571 -27.71 27.63 -45.64
C GLU A 571 -27.01 28.90 -45.13
N LYS A 572 -27.02 29.09 -43.82
CA LYS A 572 -26.51 30.31 -43.17
C LYS A 572 -25.77 29.98 -41.88
N ILE A 573 -24.75 30.78 -41.61
CA ILE A 573 -23.99 30.72 -40.35
C ILE A 573 -24.86 31.31 -39.24
N THR A 574 -25.01 30.57 -38.15
CA THR A 574 -25.94 30.83 -37.04
C THR A 574 -25.24 31.21 -35.74
N GLU A 575 -23.98 30.81 -35.55
CA GLU A 575 -23.17 31.17 -34.39
C GLU A 575 -21.70 31.25 -34.78
N VAL A 576 -21.01 32.28 -34.29
CA VAL A 576 -19.56 32.46 -34.43
C VAL A 576 -19.02 32.98 -33.10
N THR A 577 -18.02 32.31 -32.54
CA THR A 577 -17.27 32.78 -31.38
C THR A 577 -15.79 32.66 -31.70
N VAL A 578 -15.07 33.77 -31.63
CA VAL A 578 -13.62 33.84 -31.74
C VAL A 578 -13.12 34.76 -30.62
N PRO A 579 -12.15 34.34 -29.78
CA PRO A 579 -11.59 35.19 -28.73
C PRO A 579 -11.05 36.51 -29.27
N ALA A 580 -11.51 37.63 -28.70
CA ALA A 580 -11.14 38.98 -29.13
C ALA A 580 -9.67 39.35 -28.79
N THR A 581 -9.05 38.63 -27.85
CA THR A 581 -7.61 38.71 -27.57
C THR A 581 -7.01 37.31 -27.51
N TYR A 582 -5.76 37.18 -27.95
CA TYR A 582 -5.01 35.93 -27.90
C TYR A 582 -3.54 36.20 -27.61
N LYS A 583 -2.85 35.27 -26.95
CA LYS A 583 -1.41 35.35 -26.69
C LYS A 583 -0.74 34.14 -27.31
N LEU A 584 0.30 34.38 -28.10
CA LEU A 584 0.98 33.31 -28.82
C LEU A 584 1.75 32.41 -27.83
N PRO A 585 1.74 31.08 -28.02
CA PRO A 585 2.51 30.14 -27.19
C PRO A 585 4.02 30.15 -27.51
N GLU A 586 4.39 30.68 -28.67
CA GLU A 586 5.76 30.75 -29.21
C GLU A 586 5.99 32.14 -29.83
N VAL A 587 7.26 32.50 -30.08
CA VAL A 587 7.60 33.77 -30.75
C VAL A 587 7.33 33.67 -32.24
N ALA A 588 6.47 34.55 -32.76
CA ALA A 588 6.32 34.73 -34.20
C ALA A 588 7.28 35.83 -34.71
N ALA A 589 8.05 35.51 -35.74
CA ALA A 589 8.96 36.46 -36.40
C ALA A 589 8.27 37.30 -37.49
N ASP A 590 7.18 36.79 -38.06
CA ASP A 590 6.43 37.41 -39.16
C ASP A 590 4.93 37.04 -39.13
N ILE A 591 4.17 37.64 -40.04
CA ILE A 591 2.72 37.48 -40.22
C ILE A 591 2.32 36.01 -40.49
N GLU A 592 3.10 35.25 -41.25
CA GLU A 592 2.75 33.87 -41.63
C GLU A 592 3.02 32.90 -40.47
N ALA A 593 4.07 33.15 -39.67
CA ALA A 593 4.30 32.46 -38.41
C ALA A 593 3.13 32.68 -37.43
N VAL A 594 2.57 33.90 -37.33
CA VAL A 594 1.37 34.14 -36.52
C VAL A 594 0.17 33.35 -37.05
N LYS A 595 -0.11 33.39 -38.35
CA LYS A 595 -1.24 32.63 -38.95
C LYS A 595 -1.15 31.12 -38.68
N LEU A 596 0.06 30.54 -38.72
CA LEU A 596 0.27 29.12 -38.44
C LEU A 596 -0.02 28.75 -36.98
N LEU A 597 0.20 29.68 -36.03
CA LEU A 597 -0.19 29.52 -34.63
C LEU A 597 -1.69 29.74 -34.43
N LEU A 598 -2.28 30.75 -35.07
CA LEU A 598 -3.73 31.02 -35.04
C LEU A 598 -4.58 29.91 -35.68
N ALA A 599 -4.02 29.15 -36.63
CA ALA A 599 -4.64 27.93 -37.17
C ALA A 599 -4.78 26.79 -36.13
N LYS A 600 -4.17 26.92 -34.94
CA LYS A 600 -4.29 26.01 -33.79
C LYS A 600 -4.95 26.70 -32.58
N MET A 601 -5.60 27.84 -32.79
CA MET A 601 -6.20 28.64 -31.73
C MET A 601 -7.39 27.93 -31.07
N GLU A 602 -7.31 27.72 -29.76
CA GLU A 602 -8.41 27.17 -28.95
C GLU A 602 -9.51 28.22 -28.69
N GLY A 603 -10.73 27.75 -28.38
CA GLY A 603 -11.87 28.62 -28.07
C GLY A 603 -12.63 29.18 -29.27
N VAL A 604 -12.34 28.69 -30.49
CA VAL A 604 -13.10 29.03 -31.71
C VAL A 604 -14.30 28.09 -31.87
N THR A 605 -15.49 28.67 -32.12
CA THR A 605 -16.74 27.93 -32.40
C THR A 605 -17.41 28.54 -33.64
N ILE A 606 -17.84 27.71 -34.59
CA ILE A 606 -18.62 28.11 -35.76
C ILE A 606 -19.77 27.11 -35.94
N LYS A 607 -21.00 27.60 -36.17
CA LYS A 607 -22.19 26.76 -36.43
C LYS A 607 -23.01 27.28 -37.61
N THR A 608 -23.69 26.37 -38.29
CA THR A 608 -24.62 26.62 -39.39
C THR A 608 -26.02 26.10 -39.04
N ASN A 609 -27.06 26.56 -39.75
CA ASN A 609 -28.40 25.95 -39.64
C ASN A 609 -28.45 24.50 -40.19
N GLY A 610 -27.46 24.08 -40.99
CA GLY A 610 -27.27 22.70 -41.43
C GLY A 610 -26.47 21.80 -40.47
N GLY A 611 -25.98 22.32 -39.33
CA GLY A 611 -25.20 21.56 -38.35
C GLY A 611 -23.73 21.27 -38.73
N ASN A 612 -23.26 21.77 -39.88
CA ASN A 612 -21.89 21.62 -40.36
C ASN A 612 -20.92 22.51 -39.57
N THR A 613 -19.79 21.93 -39.13
CA THR A 613 -18.72 22.56 -38.34
C THR A 613 -17.35 22.60 -39.04
N ASP A 614 -17.20 22.06 -40.26
CA ASP A 614 -15.89 21.96 -40.95
C ASP A 614 -15.38 23.30 -41.55
N LEU A 615 -16.14 24.39 -41.34
CA LEU A 615 -15.75 25.74 -41.72
C LEU A 615 -14.53 26.21 -40.93
N LYS A 616 -13.58 26.86 -41.59
CA LYS A 616 -12.32 27.31 -41.01
C LYS A 616 -12.19 28.83 -41.05
N LEU A 617 -11.41 29.38 -40.12
CA LEU A 617 -10.97 30.77 -40.19
C LEU A 617 -9.78 30.90 -41.13
N GLU A 618 -9.92 31.75 -42.14
CA GLU A 618 -8.81 32.33 -42.87
C GLU A 618 -8.38 33.61 -42.15
N TRP A 619 -7.08 33.74 -41.89
CA TRP A 619 -6.50 34.84 -41.12
C TRP A 619 -5.73 35.78 -42.03
N SER A 620 -6.03 37.07 -41.96
CA SER A 620 -5.35 38.15 -42.67
C SER A 620 -4.81 39.20 -41.71
N TYR A 621 -3.89 40.03 -42.21
CA TYR A 621 -3.30 41.15 -41.50
C TYR A 621 -3.41 42.38 -42.40
N ASP A 622 -4.06 43.43 -41.92
CA ASP A 622 -4.15 44.72 -42.60
C ASP A 622 -3.31 45.75 -41.84
N ALA A 623 -2.48 46.49 -42.56
CA ALA A 623 -1.70 47.58 -41.99
C ALA A 623 -2.59 48.70 -41.44
N ALA A 624 -3.75 48.98 -42.07
CA ALA A 624 -4.69 50.00 -41.61
C ALA A 624 -5.29 49.68 -40.23
N ASP A 625 -5.46 48.41 -39.90
CA ASP A 625 -5.91 47.96 -38.57
C ASP A 625 -4.84 48.04 -37.49
N ASN A 626 -3.59 48.25 -37.91
CA ASN A 626 -2.41 48.30 -37.05
C ASN A 626 -1.75 49.69 -37.07
N ASP A 627 -2.29 50.68 -37.80
CA ASP A 627 -1.74 52.04 -37.88
C ASP A 627 -2.02 52.84 -36.58
N ASN A 628 -1.24 52.53 -35.55
CA ASN A 628 -1.29 53.13 -34.22
C ASN A 628 0.14 53.33 -33.67
N GLU A 629 0.28 53.99 -32.52
CA GLU A 629 1.57 54.38 -31.92
C GLU A 629 2.55 53.21 -31.64
N SER A 630 2.08 51.96 -31.67
CA SER A 630 2.89 50.75 -31.50
C SER A 630 3.49 50.18 -32.80
N HIS A 631 3.19 50.77 -33.96
CA HIS A 631 3.63 50.31 -35.28
C HIS A 631 4.15 51.47 -36.15
N THR A 632 5.07 51.17 -37.06
CA THR A 632 5.52 52.14 -38.07
C THR A 632 4.70 51.93 -39.34
N GLU A 633 3.83 52.87 -39.69
CA GLU A 633 2.96 52.82 -40.90
C GLU A 633 2.16 51.50 -41.00
N GLY A 634 1.64 51.01 -39.87
CA GLY A 634 0.90 49.76 -39.78
C GLY A 634 1.71 48.47 -40.00
N ALA A 635 3.05 48.53 -40.01
CA ALA A 635 3.89 47.34 -40.19
C ALA A 635 3.78 46.35 -39.01
N PHE A 636 3.88 45.04 -39.32
CA PHE A 636 3.88 43.97 -38.32
C PHE A 636 4.97 44.18 -37.26
N ASN A 637 4.57 44.24 -36.00
CA ASN A 637 5.48 44.42 -34.89
C ASN A 637 5.87 43.06 -34.30
N ALA A 638 7.02 42.55 -34.75
CA ALA A 638 7.60 41.29 -34.28
C ALA A 638 8.23 41.36 -32.88
N ALA A 639 8.23 42.51 -32.21
CA ALA A 639 8.82 42.62 -30.87
C ALA A 639 8.05 41.78 -29.83
N GLY A 640 8.78 41.23 -28.87
CA GLY A 640 8.17 40.49 -27.77
C GLY A 640 7.18 41.35 -26.98
N GLY A 641 6.00 40.81 -26.67
CA GLY A 641 4.93 41.53 -26.00
C GLY A 641 4.14 42.51 -26.87
N ALA A 642 4.53 42.74 -28.14
CA ALA A 642 3.78 43.61 -29.03
C ALA A 642 2.43 42.99 -29.41
N THR A 643 1.37 43.80 -29.36
CA THR A 643 0.06 43.45 -29.90
C THR A 643 -0.01 43.73 -31.39
N ASN A 644 -0.61 42.81 -32.14
CA ASN A 644 -0.88 42.94 -33.57
C ASN A 644 -2.35 42.56 -33.80
N VAL A 645 -3.12 43.39 -34.52
CA VAL A 645 -4.52 43.10 -34.84
C VAL A 645 -4.57 42.22 -36.09
N PHE A 646 -5.17 41.04 -35.95
CA PHE A 646 -5.42 40.11 -37.06
C PHE A 646 -6.92 40.03 -37.33
N THR A 647 -7.26 40.03 -38.61
CA THR A 647 -8.65 39.88 -39.08
C THR A 647 -8.88 38.41 -39.42
N TRP A 648 -9.87 37.80 -38.79
CA TRP A 648 -10.37 36.49 -39.20
C TRP A 648 -11.53 36.67 -40.17
N THR A 649 -11.65 35.76 -41.13
CA THR A 649 -12.80 35.63 -42.03
C THR A 649 -13.16 34.15 -42.13
N ILE A 650 -14.44 33.81 -42.09
CA ILE A 650 -14.86 32.41 -42.23
C ILE A 650 -14.74 32.02 -43.71
N GLN A 651 -13.89 31.04 -44.00
CA GLN A 651 -13.68 30.52 -45.35
C GLN A 651 -14.88 29.64 -45.74
N SER A 652 -15.89 30.27 -46.34
CA SER A 652 -17.15 29.64 -46.73
C SER A 652 -17.70 30.27 -48.00
N ALA A 653 -18.36 29.46 -48.84
CA ALA A 653 -19.08 29.92 -50.04
C ALA A 653 -20.56 30.28 -49.76
N LEU A 654 -20.99 30.24 -48.49
CA LEU A 654 -22.32 30.69 -48.09
C LEU A 654 -22.37 32.21 -48.10
N ASP A 655 -23.40 32.81 -48.73
CA ASP A 655 -23.63 34.26 -48.70
C ASP A 655 -24.48 34.68 -47.48
N VAL A 656 -25.49 33.88 -47.11
CA VAL A 656 -26.46 34.24 -46.05
C VAL A 656 -25.86 34.07 -44.63
N ILE A 657 -26.35 34.88 -43.69
CA ILE A 657 -25.98 34.87 -42.26
C ILE A 657 -27.24 35.08 -41.41
N ALA A 658 -27.28 34.52 -40.20
CA ALA A 658 -28.24 34.93 -39.19
C ALA A 658 -28.00 36.41 -38.78
N GLY A 659 -29.08 37.17 -38.58
CA GLY A 659 -28.99 38.60 -38.27
C GLY A 659 -28.27 38.87 -36.95
N GLY A 660 -27.14 39.58 -37.02
CA GLY A 660 -26.29 39.90 -35.86
C GLY A 660 -25.04 39.01 -35.71
N VAL A 661 -24.86 38.01 -36.57
CA VAL A 661 -23.61 37.22 -36.64
C VAL A 661 -22.69 37.82 -37.71
N GLU A 662 -21.40 37.92 -37.42
CA GLU A 662 -20.40 38.48 -38.34
C GLU A 662 -19.56 37.38 -38.99
N LYS A 663 -19.37 37.44 -40.32
CA LYS A 663 -18.51 36.51 -41.08
C LYS A 663 -17.02 36.84 -41.01
N THR A 664 -16.70 38.01 -40.49
CA THR A 664 -15.34 38.50 -40.27
C THR A 664 -15.32 39.31 -38.98
N GLY A 665 -14.19 39.30 -38.29
CA GLY A 665 -13.96 40.07 -37.07
C GLY A 665 -12.48 40.14 -36.77
N LYS A 666 -12.12 40.66 -35.60
CA LYS A 666 -10.72 40.95 -35.25
C LYS A 666 -10.33 40.30 -33.93
N THR A 667 -9.08 39.86 -33.86
CA THR A 667 -8.43 39.37 -32.64
C THR A 667 -7.12 40.13 -32.46
N THR A 668 -6.94 40.72 -31.27
CA THR A 668 -5.66 41.34 -30.89
C THR A 668 -4.71 40.25 -30.38
N VAL A 669 -3.64 40.01 -31.12
CA VAL A 669 -2.68 38.93 -30.90
C VAL A 669 -1.41 39.49 -30.26
N THR A 670 -1.11 39.10 -29.03
CA THR A 670 0.14 39.46 -28.32
C THR A 670 1.24 38.47 -28.64
N ASN A 671 2.36 38.94 -29.20
CA ASN A 671 3.55 38.12 -29.43
C ASN A 671 4.26 37.79 -28.09
N LEU A 672 4.90 36.62 -27.98
CA LEU A 672 5.52 36.17 -26.74
C LEU A 672 6.77 37.01 -26.40
N LYS A 673 6.88 37.50 -25.15
CA LYS A 673 8.05 38.28 -24.71
C LYS A 673 9.15 37.39 -24.11
N VAL A 674 10.23 37.23 -24.87
CA VAL A 674 11.44 36.50 -24.47
C VAL A 674 12.59 37.50 -24.23
N VAL A 675 13.35 37.29 -23.15
CA VAL A 675 14.61 38.01 -22.87
C VAL A 675 15.79 37.04 -23.01
N THR A 676 16.83 37.41 -23.76
CA THR A 676 18.03 36.61 -24.00
C THR A 676 19.31 37.45 -23.95
N GLY A 677 20.47 36.81 -23.80
CA GLY A 677 21.78 37.47 -23.76
C GLY A 677 22.21 37.93 -22.36
N GLU A 678 23.19 38.83 -22.30
CA GLU A 678 23.67 39.43 -21.03
C GLU A 678 22.91 40.72 -20.73
N VAL A 679 22.25 40.79 -19.57
CA VAL A 679 21.44 41.93 -19.10
C VAL A 679 21.70 42.15 -17.61
N THR A 680 21.75 43.39 -17.11
CA THR A 680 21.79 43.62 -15.66
C THR A 680 20.42 43.33 -15.05
N ASP A 681 19.42 44.15 -15.35
CA ASP A 681 18.14 44.15 -14.65
C ASP A 681 16.96 43.92 -15.60
N VAL A 682 16.10 42.96 -15.25
CA VAL A 682 14.84 42.67 -15.94
C VAL A 682 13.70 42.98 -14.99
N GLU A 683 13.17 44.20 -15.08
CA GLU A 683 11.95 44.60 -14.37
C GLU A 683 10.71 44.18 -15.17
N ILE A 684 9.94 43.25 -14.62
CA ILE A 684 8.69 42.74 -15.16
C ILE A 684 7.55 43.56 -14.54
N THR A 685 6.78 44.25 -15.38
CA THR A 685 5.62 45.05 -14.98
C THR A 685 4.41 44.72 -15.86
N GLU A 686 3.23 45.27 -15.56
CA GLU A 686 2.07 45.17 -16.47
C GLU A 686 2.33 45.85 -17.83
N GLN A 687 3.12 46.94 -17.85
CA GLN A 687 3.50 47.67 -19.07
C GLN A 687 4.73 47.06 -19.75
N ASN A 688 5.53 46.30 -19.02
CA ASN A 688 6.71 45.57 -19.50
C ASN A 688 6.63 44.08 -19.13
N PRO A 689 5.64 43.32 -19.65
CA PRO A 689 5.52 41.90 -19.33
C PRO A 689 6.69 41.12 -19.93
N VAL A 690 7.12 40.06 -19.24
CA VAL A 690 8.13 39.10 -19.69
C VAL A 690 7.59 37.71 -19.42
N ASP A 691 7.62 36.87 -20.45
CA ASP A 691 6.97 35.56 -20.45
C ASP A 691 8.00 34.43 -20.38
N LYS A 692 9.18 34.68 -20.97
CA LYS A 692 10.31 33.75 -20.99
C LYS A 692 11.64 34.48 -20.79
N ILE A 693 12.55 33.89 -20.03
CA ILE A 693 13.96 34.29 -19.93
C ILE A 693 14.81 33.11 -20.41
N GLY A 694 15.72 33.36 -21.35
CA GLY A 694 16.40 32.31 -22.10
C GLY A 694 15.52 31.73 -23.22
N ASP A 695 16.14 31.09 -24.19
CA ASP A 695 15.47 30.56 -25.38
C ASP A 695 15.46 29.03 -25.46
N GLY A 696 16.03 28.33 -24.48
CA GLY A 696 16.29 26.89 -24.53
C GLY A 696 17.72 26.53 -24.96
N GLY A 697 18.62 27.53 -25.08
CA GLY A 697 20.05 27.31 -25.24
C GLY A 697 20.61 27.68 -26.62
N THR A 698 19.85 28.34 -27.48
CA THR A 698 20.40 28.95 -28.71
C THR A 698 21.17 30.24 -28.44
N THR A 699 20.83 30.95 -27.35
CA THR A 699 21.52 32.17 -26.90
C THR A 699 21.93 32.03 -25.43
N PRO A 700 23.23 32.03 -25.10
CA PRO A 700 23.70 32.12 -23.72
C PRO A 700 23.07 33.33 -23.03
N THR A 701 22.33 33.10 -21.95
CA THR A 701 21.51 34.12 -21.30
C THR A 701 21.85 34.23 -19.81
N THR A 702 22.26 35.43 -19.40
CA THR A 702 22.70 35.74 -18.04
C THR A 702 22.08 37.09 -17.64
N ILE A 703 21.23 37.06 -16.63
CA ILE A 703 20.63 38.23 -16.01
C ILE A 703 21.29 38.43 -14.63
N GLU A 704 21.53 39.66 -14.20
CA GLU A 704 21.95 39.92 -12.80
C GLU A 704 20.72 39.83 -11.88
N THR A 705 19.74 40.70 -12.08
CA THR A 705 18.51 40.76 -11.27
C THR A 705 17.25 40.62 -12.13
N VAL A 706 16.29 39.80 -11.69
CA VAL A 706 14.92 39.79 -12.22
C VAL A 706 13.99 40.31 -11.12
N ILE A 707 13.18 41.31 -11.42
CA ILE A 707 12.26 41.94 -10.45
C ILE A 707 10.85 41.91 -11.03
N VAL A 708 9.95 41.19 -10.39
CA VAL A 708 8.50 41.30 -10.65
C VAL A 708 7.98 42.44 -9.79
N ALA A 709 7.48 43.50 -10.43
CA ALA A 709 6.94 44.67 -9.75
C ALA A 709 5.53 44.43 -9.20
N ALA A 710 5.16 45.15 -8.14
CA ALA A 710 3.81 45.11 -7.58
C ALA A 710 2.76 45.52 -8.63
N GLY A 711 1.63 44.81 -8.68
CA GLY A 711 0.56 45.01 -9.67
C GLY A 711 0.74 44.28 -11.01
N THR A 712 1.84 43.56 -11.23
CA THR A 712 2.05 42.73 -12.43
C THR A 712 1.04 41.59 -12.55
N SER A 713 0.38 41.48 -13.70
CA SER A 713 -0.70 40.51 -13.98
C SER A 713 -0.22 39.22 -14.71
N ALA A 714 0.91 38.65 -14.29
CA ALA A 714 1.56 37.51 -14.95
C ALA A 714 1.02 36.14 -14.50
N LYS A 715 0.39 35.39 -15.43
CA LYS A 715 -0.07 34.01 -15.17
C LYS A 715 1.07 33.00 -15.06
N GLN A 716 2.08 33.11 -15.93
CA GLN A 716 3.22 32.20 -15.97
C GLN A 716 4.49 32.95 -16.40
N LEU A 717 5.64 32.55 -15.86
CA LEU A 717 6.98 32.94 -16.33
C LEU A 717 7.81 31.67 -16.55
N THR A 718 8.49 31.55 -17.69
CA THR A 718 9.42 30.45 -17.96
C THR A 718 10.86 30.94 -17.90
N ILE A 719 11.78 30.19 -17.27
CA ILE A 719 13.22 30.44 -17.32
C ILE A 719 13.89 29.18 -17.87
N ASP A 720 14.55 29.28 -19.03
CA ASP A 720 14.87 28.15 -19.91
C ASP A 720 16.31 28.25 -20.45
N ASN A 721 17.22 27.49 -19.82
CA ASN A 721 18.67 27.54 -20.03
C ASN A 721 19.25 28.96 -19.87
N ALA A 722 18.93 29.60 -18.74
CA ALA A 722 19.39 30.94 -18.37
C ALA A 722 19.90 31.01 -16.93
N THR A 723 20.77 31.98 -16.65
CA THR A 723 21.29 32.28 -15.30
C THR A 723 20.71 33.59 -14.76
N VAL A 724 20.30 33.62 -13.49
CA VAL A 724 19.96 34.81 -12.71
C VAL A 724 20.96 34.90 -11.55
N SER A 725 22.01 35.72 -11.71
CA SER A 725 23.23 35.64 -10.91
C SER A 725 23.20 36.41 -9.58
N SER A 726 22.19 37.26 -9.36
CA SER A 726 21.94 37.97 -8.09
C SER A 726 20.64 37.52 -7.45
N ALA A 727 19.47 37.92 -8.00
CA ALA A 727 18.17 37.55 -7.42
C ALA A 727 16.99 37.56 -8.41
N LEU A 728 16.05 36.64 -8.20
CA LEU A 728 14.67 36.68 -8.69
C LEU A 728 13.76 37.18 -7.56
N THR A 729 13.35 38.45 -7.65
CA THR A 729 12.55 39.13 -6.61
C THR A 729 11.09 39.24 -7.04
N LEU A 730 10.20 38.62 -6.28
CA LEU A 730 8.76 38.53 -6.55
C LEU A 730 7.99 39.47 -5.60
N ASN A 731 7.77 40.71 -6.03
CA ASN A 731 6.92 41.68 -5.30
C ASN A 731 5.42 41.55 -5.65
N GLU A 732 5.08 40.63 -6.54
CA GLU A 732 3.72 40.29 -6.95
C GLU A 732 3.60 38.78 -7.19
N SER A 733 2.37 38.26 -7.12
CA SER A 733 2.08 36.85 -7.39
C SER A 733 2.27 36.51 -8.87
N ILE A 734 3.09 35.51 -9.19
CA ILE A 734 3.06 34.82 -10.49
C ILE A 734 2.41 33.45 -10.30
N GLY A 735 1.40 33.12 -11.10
CA GLY A 735 0.65 31.86 -10.97
C GLY A 735 1.54 30.61 -11.05
N GLU A 736 2.50 30.59 -11.98
CA GLU A 736 3.54 29.56 -12.06
C GLU A 736 4.86 30.10 -12.63
N ILE A 737 5.98 29.71 -12.04
CA ILE A 737 7.31 29.91 -12.60
C ILE A 737 7.86 28.53 -13.02
N VAL A 738 8.05 28.31 -14.32
CA VAL A 738 8.59 27.07 -14.88
C VAL A 738 10.08 27.23 -15.10
N LEU A 739 10.90 26.43 -14.42
CA LEU A 739 12.36 26.44 -14.54
C LEU A 739 12.84 25.24 -15.33
N LYS A 740 13.74 25.44 -16.31
CA LYS A 740 14.36 24.40 -17.13
C LYS A 740 15.83 24.73 -17.33
N ALA A 741 16.74 23.83 -16.93
CA ALA A 741 18.20 24.07 -16.99
C ALA A 741 18.65 25.45 -16.45
N ALA A 742 17.89 26.04 -15.54
CA ALA A 742 18.07 27.42 -15.08
C ALA A 742 18.91 27.46 -13.80
N THR A 743 19.81 28.44 -13.71
CA THR A 743 20.63 28.69 -12.52
C THR A 743 20.19 29.99 -11.87
N ILE A 744 19.63 29.94 -10.67
CA ILE A 744 19.21 31.12 -9.92
C ILE A 744 20.04 31.19 -8.63
N LYS A 745 20.49 32.38 -8.25
CA LYS A 745 21.10 32.59 -6.94
C LYS A 745 20.01 32.66 -5.86
N ASP A 746 19.45 33.84 -5.61
CA ASP A 746 18.40 34.00 -4.61
C ASP A 746 17.01 34.10 -5.27
N VAL A 747 15.99 33.43 -4.72
CA VAL A 747 14.57 33.68 -5.00
C VAL A 747 13.94 34.31 -3.77
N THR A 748 13.24 35.43 -3.92
CA THR A 748 12.56 36.11 -2.81
C THR A 748 11.08 36.35 -3.12
N LEU A 749 10.16 35.89 -2.27
CA LEU A 749 8.71 36.15 -2.40
C LEU A 749 8.22 36.97 -1.20
N ILE A 750 7.58 38.11 -1.45
CA ILE A 750 7.10 39.00 -0.37
C ILE A 750 5.81 38.50 0.30
N SER A 751 5.50 39.06 1.48
CA SER A 751 4.30 38.71 2.25
C SER A 751 2.99 39.02 1.51
N GLY A 752 2.00 38.15 1.68
CA GLY A 752 0.67 38.29 1.06
C GLY A 752 0.61 38.00 -0.44
N LYS A 753 1.68 37.47 -1.04
CA LYS A 753 1.75 37.02 -2.43
C LYS A 753 1.82 35.50 -2.52
N GLU A 754 1.41 34.94 -3.63
CA GLU A 754 1.38 33.49 -3.88
C GLU A 754 2.11 33.15 -5.19
N THR A 755 2.90 32.08 -5.20
CA THR A 755 3.60 31.59 -6.40
C THR A 755 3.87 30.10 -6.32
N LYS A 756 3.82 29.43 -7.47
CA LYS A 756 4.22 28.03 -7.63
C LYS A 756 5.48 27.94 -8.49
N ILE A 757 6.53 27.25 -8.04
CA ILE A 757 7.74 26.99 -8.82
C ILE A 757 7.72 25.53 -9.30
N THR A 758 7.78 25.33 -10.61
CA THR A 758 7.82 24.01 -11.27
C THR A 758 9.21 23.76 -11.84
N LEU A 759 9.93 22.82 -11.23
CA LEU A 759 11.28 22.40 -11.64
C LEU A 759 11.21 21.33 -12.73
N GLN A 760 11.94 21.52 -13.82
CA GLN A 760 12.33 20.43 -14.75
C GLN A 760 13.80 20.03 -14.48
N SER A 761 14.38 19.18 -15.31
CA SER A 761 15.79 18.77 -15.21
C SER A 761 16.78 19.93 -15.35
N GLY A 762 17.97 19.77 -14.75
CA GLY A 762 19.11 20.69 -14.87
C GLY A 762 19.06 21.99 -14.05
N ASN A 763 18.03 22.22 -13.24
CA ASN A 763 17.90 23.46 -12.47
C ASN A 763 18.79 23.53 -11.22
N THR A 764 19.20 24.74 -10.84
CA THR A 764 19.78 25.05 -9.53
C THR A 764 19.22 26.38 -8.96
N ILE A 765 19.02 26.43 -7.64
CA ILE A 765 18.65 27.61 -6.86
C ILE A 765 19.52 27.64 -5.60
N GLU A 766 20.38 28.65 -5.41
CA GLU A 766 21.24 28.72 -4.20
C GLU A 766 20.42 28.94 -2.92
N LYS A 767 19.48 29.90 -2.92
CA LYS A 767 18.61 30.20 -1.78
C LYS A 767 17.18 30.56 -2.19
N ILE A 768 16.20 30.10 -1.41
CA ILE A 768 14.83 30.64 -1.37
C ILE A 768 14.61 31.41 -0.06
N THR A 769 14.05 32.61 -0.16
CA THR A 769 13.60 33.45 0.97
C THR A 769 12.12 33.75 0.80
N ASN A 770 11.25 33.00 1.49
CA ASN A 770 9.80 33.14 1.36
C ASN A 770 9.18 33.92 2.52
N ALA A 771 8.34 34.90 2.24
CA ALA A 771 7.44 35.53 3.21
C ALA A 771 5.95 35.41 2.83
N GLY A 772 5.64 34.97 1.60
CA GLY A 772 4.29 34.73 1.08
C GLY A 772 3.90 33.25 1.14
N THR A 773 3.12 32.81 0.16
CA THR A 773 2.74 31.40 -0.06
C THR A 773 3.53 30.86 -1.26
N LEU A 774 4.44 29.93 -1.02
CA LEU A 774 5.31 29.35 -2.06
C LEU A 774 5.18 27.82 -2.09
N THR A 775 4.78 27.29 -3.25
CA THR A 775 4.77 25.83 -3.51
C THR A 775 5.89 25.48 -4.48
N LEU A 776 6.76 24.55 -4.12
CA LEU A 776 7.81 23.99 -4.97
C LEU A 776 7.40 22.58 -5.44
N GLN A 777 7.43 22.32 -6.74
CA GLN A 777 7.05 21.03 -7.32
C GLN A 777 7.96 20.59 -8.47
N ASN A 778 7.98 19.30 -8.77
CA ASN A 778 8.65 18.75 -9.94
C ASN A 778 7.67 18.66 -11.12
N GLY A 779 8.09 19.14 -12.30
CA GLY A 779 7.32 19.11 -13.55
C GLY A 779 7.54 17.85 -14.39
N GLU A 780 8.53 17.02 -14.04
CA GLU A 780 8.75 15.72 -14.69
C GLU A 780 7.98 14.63 -13.94
N ALA A 781 7.16 13.87 -14.68
CA ALA A 781 6.07 13.05 -14.13
C ALA A 781 6.49 11.66 -13.58
N THR A 782 7.62 11.61 -12.86
CA THR A 782 8.01 10.47 -12.02
C THR A 782 8.83 10.96 -10.82
N PRO A 783 8.55 10.52 -9.58
CA PRO A 783 9.53 10.61 -8.52
C PRO A 783 10.70 9.68 -8.87
N ALA A 784 11.85 10.25 -9.24
CA ALA A 784 13.05 9.46 -9.50
C ALA A 784 13.45 8.69 -8.23
N VAL A 785 13.50 7.36 -8.32
CA VAL A 785 13.82 6.50 -7.16
C VAL A 785 15.30 6.63 -6.83
N ALA A 786 15.63 7.58 -5.96
CA ALA A 786 16.90 7.61 -5.26
C ALA A 786 16.95 6.37 -4.34
N THR A 787 17.63 5.32 -4.79
CA THR A 787 17.85 4.10 -4.01
C THR A 787 18.81 4.36 -2.86
N GLN A 788 18.33 5.02 -1.80
CA GLN A 788 19.06 5.11 -0.55
C GLN A 788 19.27 3.69 0.00
N SER A 789 20.54 3.30 0.06
CA SER A 789 20.99 2.06 0.71
C SER A 789 20.66 2.09 2.21
N MET A 790 20.90 0.97 2.90
CA MET A 790 20.70 0.77 4.35
C MET A 790 21.55 1.68 5.27
N ALA A 791 22.12 2.77 4.76
CA ALA A 791 22.89 3.73 5.51
C ALA A 791 22.00 4.51 6.50
N ILE A 792 22.43 4.60 7.75
CA ILE A 792 21.82 5.52 8.73
C ILE A 792 22.17 6.96 8.32
N GLY A 793 21.18 7.67 7.80
CA GLY A 793 21.25 9.11 7.57
C GLY A 793 21.31 9.86 8.91
N THR A 794 22.52 10.06 9.45
CA THR A 794 22.70 10.92 10.62
C THR A 794 22.37 12.38 10.28
N ARG A 795 22.02 13.19 11.28
CA ARG A 795 21.71 14.63 11.15
C ARG A 795 22.82 15.47 10.49
N ALA A 796 24.04 14.94 10.34
CA ALA A 796 25.15 15.57 9.63
C ALA A 796 25.25 15.20 8.13
N ALA A 797 24.52 14.18 7.68
CA ALA A 797 24.44 13.75 6.27
C ALA A 797 23.15 14.21 5.57
N LEU A 798 22.16 14.71 6.33
CA LEU A 798 20.91 15.25 5.81
C LEU A 798 21.06 16.73 5.46
N ALA A 799 21.39 16.99 4.21
CA ALA A 799 21.30 18.31 3.57
C ALA A 799 20.23 18.30 2.48
N ASN A 800 19.76 19.48 2.06
CA ASN A 800 18.85 19.60 0.91
C ASN A 800 19.55 19.05 -0.34
N ASN A 801 18.91 18.08 -1.00
CA ASN A 801 19.55 17.22 -1.99
C ASN A 801 18.70 17.16 -3.27
N GLY A 802 18.73 18.26 -4.01
CA GLY A 802 17.96 18.49 -5.23
C GLY A 802 18.41 19.79 -5.89
N ALA A 803 17.53 20.44 -6.65
CA ALA A 803 17.84 21.71 -7.30
C ALA A 803 18.06 22.88 -6.32
N VAL A 804 17.56 22.80 -5.08
CA VAL A 804 17.50 23.94 -4.16
C VAL A 804 18.44 23.74 -2.96
N GLY A 805 19.33 24.72 -2.73
CA GLY A 805 20.31 24.71 -1.65
C GLY A 805 19.72 25.07 -0.29
N ALA A 806 19.48 26.35 -0.03
CA ALA A 806 18.96 26.85 1.24
C ALA A 806 17.50 27.33 1.13
N VAL A 807 16.69 27.14 2.17
CA VAL A 807 15.32 27.67 2.25
C VAL A 807 15.10 28.35 3.59
N GLU A 808 14.70 29.63 3.54
CA GLU A 808 14.29 30.42 4.69
C GLU A 808 12.81 30.79 4.54
N ASN A 809 11.93 30.18 5.35
CA ASN A 809 10.50 30.43 5.31
C ASN A 809 10.03 31.29 6.49
N ASN A 810 9.40 32.41 6.15
CA ASN A 810 8.76 33.37 7.03
C ASN A 810 7.25 33.52 6.74
N GLY A 811 6.68 32.67 5.87
CA GLY A 811 5.26 32.62 5.51
C GLY A 811 4.73 31.18 5.43
N VAL A 812 4.20 30.78 4.27
CA VAL A 812 3.71 29.42 3.96
C VAL A 812 4.59 28.80 2.87
N PHE A 813 5.24 27.67 3.15
CA PHE A 813 6.07 26.93 2.19
C PHE A 813 5.66 25.47 2.12
N THR A 814 5.60 24.92 0.90
CA THR A 814 5.34 23.50 0.63
C THR A 814 6.35 22.97 -0.38
N ASP A 815 7.21 22.03 0.02
CA ASP A 815 8.07 21.28 -0.92
C ASP A 815 7.40 19.95 -1.30
N MET A 816 6.89 19.87 -2.53
CA MET A 816 6.37 18.62 -3.11
C MET A 816 7.45 17.74 -3.76
N THR A 817 8.70 18.22 -3.84
CA THR A 817 9.81 17.46 -4.48
C THR A 817 10.40 16.38 -3.57
N ALA A 818 10.21 16.50 -2.25
CA ALA A 818 10.87 15.68 -1.22
C ALA A 818 12.41 15.76 -1.23
N THR A 819 12.96 16.85 -1.77
CA THR A 819 14.41 17.12 -1.79
C THR A 819 14.86 18.07 -0.68
N ILE A 820 13.93 18.86 -0.12
CA ILE A 820 14.19 19.71 1.05
C ILE A 820 14.02 18.89 2.33
N VAL A 821 15.04 18.93 3.18
CA VAL A 821 15.04 18.37 4.54
C VAL A 821 15.24 19.41 5.63
N THR A 822 15.76 20.60 5.30
CA THR A 822 15.98 21.70 6.26
C THR A 822 15.48 23.04 5.72
N VAL A 823 14.61 23.67 6.52
CA VAL A 823 14.04 25.01 6.31
C VAL A 823 14.24 25.83 7.59
N THR A 824 14.72 27.06 7.45
CA THR A 824 14.93 28.01 8.55
C THR A 824 13.90 29.15 8.52
N GLY A 825 14.01 30.13 9.42
CA GLY A 825 13.10 31.29 9.48
C GLY A 825 11.97 31.14 10.51
N ALA A 826 10.94 31.98 10.41
CA ALA A 826 9.80 32.01 11.34
C ALA A 826 8.80 30.84 11.17
N ALA A 827 9.02 29.93 10.22
CA ALA A 827 8.37 28.62 10.13
C ALA A 827 9.41 27.56 9.79
N ASP A 828 10.37 27.36 10.69
CA ASP A 828 11.40 26.35 10.54
C ASP A 828 10.84 24.92 10.57
N LEU A 829 11.49 24.01 9.84
CA LEU A 829 11.29 22.57 9.91
C LEU A 829 12.57 21.87 9.46
N SER A 830 13.05 20.91 10.25
CA SER A 830 14.21 20.08 9.91
C SER A 830 13.89 18.60 10.10
N ILE A 831 13.88 17.82 9.02
CA ILE A 831 13.80 16.36 9.06
C ILE A 831 15.17 15.84 9.52
N THR A 832 15.22 15.23 10.71
CA THR A 832 16.44 14.72 11.34
C THR A 832 16.65 13.22 11.20
N SER A 833 15.63 12.50 10.73
CA SER A 833 15.74 11.13 10.23
C SER A 833 14.70 10.89 9.15
N GLN A 834 15.12 10.46 7.96
CA GLN A 834 14.25 9.97 6.89
C GLN A 834 13.80 8.52 7.20
N PRO A 835 12.65 8.06 6.67
CA PRO A 835 12.32 6.64 6.65
C PRO A 835 13.30 5.86 5.77
N THR A 836 13.61 4.64 6.18
CA THR A 836 14.49 3.73 5.43
C THR A 836 13.66 2.60 4.83
N SER A 837 13.94 2.25 3.57
CA SER A 837 13.31 1.09 2.91
C SER A 837 13.53 -0.20 3.73
N LYS A 838 12.55 -1.11 3.69
CA LYS A 838 12.53 -2.37 4.45
C LYS A 838 12.03 -3.53 3.58
N SER A 839 12.52 -4.72 3.86
CA SER A 839 12.03 -5.95 3.23
C SER A 839 12.00 -7.08 4.25
N THR A 840 10.89 -7.82 4.34
CA THR A 840 10.72 -8.89 5.33
C THR A 840 9.85 -10.04 4.84
N THR A 841 10.05 -11.22 5.45
CA THR A 841 9.12 -12.35 5.36
C THR A 841 8.02 -12.30 6.41
N GLY A 842 8.30 -11.64 7.55
CA GLY A 842 7.36 -11.49 8.67
C GLY A 842 6.14 -10.62 8.34
N ASN A 843 5.19 -10.58 9.26
CA ASN A 843 3.88 -9.97 9.02
C ASN A 843 3.83 -8.45 9.29
N GLU A 844 4.95 -7.82 9.65
CA GLU A 844 4.97 -6.42 10.07
C GLU A 844 6.28 -5.69 9.73
N VAL A 845 6.15 -4.41 9.41
CA VAL A 845 7.26 -3.46 9.24
C VAL A 845 6.89 -2.12 9.89
N THR A 846 7.84 -1.51 10.61
CA THR A 846 7.69 -0.13 11.09
C THR A 846 8.62 0.80 10.32
N LEU A 847 8.04 1.84 9.70
CA LEU A 847 8.76 3.01 9.21
C LEU A 847 8.72 4.12 10.28
N SER A 848 9.72 4.99 10.27
CA SER A 848 9.77 6.15 11.15
C SER A 848 10.40 7.36 10.48
N VAL A 849 9.91 8.54 10.86
CA VAL A 849 10.49 9.85 10.55
C VAL A 849 10.78 10.55 11.88
N SER A 850 11.82 11.39 11.90
CA SER A 850 12.07 12.32 13.00
C SER A 850 12.22 13.72 12.44
N ALA A 851 11.63 14.71 13.11
CA ALA A 851 11.75 16.11 12.74
C ALA A 851 11.85 17.02 13.98
N GLU A 852 12.45 18.18 13.77
CA GLU A 852 12.62 19.26 14.74
C GLU A 852 12.01 20.55 14.18
N SER A 853 11.36 21.34 15.03
CA SER A 853 10.83 22.67 14.72
C SER A 853 10.60 23.45 16.01
N ASN A 854 10.61 24.79 15.95
CA ASN A 854 10.08 25.64 17.03
C ASN A 854 8.54 25.68 17.07
N GLY A 855 7.87 25.19 16.02
CA GLY A 855 6.41 25.18 15.89
C GLY A 855 5.76 23.82 16.21
N ASN A 856 4.42 23.78 16.13
CA ASN A 856 3.67 22.54 16.28
C ASN A 856 3.93 21.63 15.07
N LEU A 857 4.52 20.46 15.32
CA LEU A 857 4.68 19.39 14.33
C LEU A 857 3.41 18.54 14.21
N SER A 858 3.06 18.18 12.98
CA SER A 858 2.09 17.13 12.65
C SER A 858 2.61 16.26 11.50
N TYR A 859 2.18 14.99 11.48
CA TYR A 859 2.60 13.98 10.51
C TYR A 859 1.37 13.40 9.80
N GLN A 860 1.50 13.01 8.54
CA GLN A 860 0.52 12.18 7.82
C GLN A 860 1.24 11.27 6.83
N TRP A 861 1.15 9.96 7.00
CA TRP A 861 1.74 9.03 6.04
C TRP A 861 0.88 8.85 4.79
N GLN A 862 1.55 8.63 3.68
CA GLN A 862 0.98 8.39 2.35
C GLN A 862 1.60 7.13 1.74
N ALA A 863 0.78 6.33 1.07
CA ALA A 863 1.20 5.18 0.27
C ALA A 863 1.08 5.52 -1.22
N TYR A 864 1.99 5.00 -2.04
CA TYR A 864 1.93 5.15 -3.49
C TYR A 864 1.10 4.03 -4.13
N SER A 865 0.27 4.40 -5.09
CA SER A 865 -0.69 3.54 -5.78
C SER A 865 -0.82 3.94 -7.26
N ALA A 866 -1.66 3.24 -8.02
CA ALA A 866 -1.92 3.56 -9.43
C ALA A 866 -2.52 4.97 -9.65
N SER A 867 -3.20 5.54 -8.64
CA SER A 867 -3.71 6.93 -8.66
C SER A 867 -2.74 7.95 -8.03
N GLY A 868 -1.52 7.54 -7.68
CA GLY A 868 -0.52 8.37 -7.02
C GLY A 868 -0.46 8.17 -5.51
N TRP A 869 -0.07 9.23 -4.79
CA TRP A 869 0.08 9.24 -3.33
C TRP A 869 -1.27 9.46 -2.63
N GLY A 870 -1.76 8.45 -1.92
CA GLY A 870 -2.96 8.53 -1.07
C GLY A 870 -2.61 8.47 0.42
N ASN A 871 -3.36 9.18 1.27
CA ASN A 871 -3.19 9.12 2.72
C ASN A 871 -3.47 7.70 3.25
N VAL A 872 -2.63 7.24 4.18
CA VAL A 872 -2.92 6.04 4.97
C VAL A 872 -3.84 6.42 6.14
N SER A 873 -4.87 5.61 6.39
CA SER A 873 -5.88 5.88 7.42
C SER A 873 -5.28 5.88 8.82
N SER A 874 -5.66 6.87 9.64
CA SER A 874 -5.26 7.04 11.05
C SER A 874 -3.74 7.12 11.34
N SER A 875 -2.89 7.23 10.31
CA SER A 875 -1.43 7.27 10.46
C SER A 875 -0.91 8.70 10.63
N THR A 876 -1.25 9.35 11.74
CA THR A 876 -0.82 10.73 12.07
C THR A 876 0.40 10.79 13.00
N ASP A 877 1.01 9.64 13.30
CA ASP A 877 2.18 9.51 14.15
C ASP A 877 3.50 9.60 13.37
N LYS A 878 4.59 9.93 14.08
CA LYS A 878 5.96 9.93 13.54
C LYS A 878 6.48 8.55 13.12
N ALA A 879 5.74 7.49 13.43
CA ALA A 879 6.01 6.11 13.02
C ALA A 879 4.77 5.51 12.35
N LEU A 880 4.99 4.77 11.28
CA LEU A 880 3.95 4.01 10.56
C LEU A 880 4.19 2.52 10.76
N LYS A 881 3.25 1.86 11.42
CA LYS A 881 3.17 0.39 11.55
C LYS A 881 2.44 -0.15 10.31
N ILE A 882 3.07 -1.05 9.58
CA ILE A 882 2.57 -1.62 8.32
C ILE A 882 2.42 -3.13 8.52
N THR A 883 1.18 -3.60 8.59
CA THR A 883 0.86 -5.03 8.64
C THR A 883 0.77 -5.60 7.21
N LYS A 884 1.30 -6.80 7.03
CA LYS A 884 1.27 -7.56 5.77
C LYS A 884 -0.13 -8.04 5.44
N THR A 885 -0.80 -7.39 4.50
CA THR A 885 -2.06 -7.86 3.89
C THR A 885 -1.81 -8.80 2.70
N ALA A 886 -0.72 -8.56 1.96
CA ALA A 886 -0.29 -9.38 0.83
C ALA A 886 1.24 -9.30 0.66
N ASN A 887 1.80 -10.15 -0.20
CA ASN A 887 3.15 -9.97 -0.72
C ASN A 887 3.18 -8.87 -1.79
N GLY A 888 4.32 -8.19 -1.92
CA GLY A 888 4.51 -7.13 -2.91
C GLY A 888 5.43 -6.03 -2.38
N THR A 889 5.59 -4.96 -3.15
CA THR A 889 6.36 -3.77 -2.78
C THR A 889 5.49 -2.53 -2.87
N THR A 890 5.31 -1.83 -1.75
CA THR A 890 4.58 -0.57 -1.66
C THR A 890 5.53 0.54 -1.23
N GLN A 891 5.46 1.71 -1.87
CA GLN A 891 6.24 2.88 -1.45
C GLN A 891 5.44 3.73 -0.47
N TYR A 892 6.12 4.27 0.54
CA TYR A 892 5.54 5.12 1.57
C TYR A 892 6.35 6.40 1.74
N ARG A 893 5.68 7.52 2.02
CA ARG A 893 6.29 8.77 2.45
C ARG A 893 5.49 9.38 3.60
N CYS A 894 6.08 10.30 4.36
CA CYS A 894 5.39 11.09 5.36
C CYS A 894 5.32 12.55 4.92
N GLU A 895 4.13 13.15 4.95
CA GLU A 895 3.99 14.60 5.04
C GLU A 895 4.36 15.02 6.46
N VAL A 896 5.37 15.88 6.59
CA VAL A 896 5.77 16.49 7.86
C VAL A 896 5.47 17.97 7.79
N LYS A 897 4.64 18.47 8.71
CA LYS A 897 4.18 19.85 8.71
C LYS A 897 4.49 20.55 10.03
N SER A 898 5.19 21.68 9.93
CA SER A 898 5.40 22.66 10.99
C SER A 898 4.33 23.74 10.90
N THR A 899 3.73 24.10 12.05
CA THR A 899 2.75 25.19 12.16
C THR A 899 3.10 26.11 13.33
N ASN A 900 3.50 27.34 13.04
CA ASN A 900 3.73 28.39 14.03
C ASN A 900 2.48 29.27 14.19
N LYS A 901 1.93 29.27 15.41
CA LYS A 901 0.68 29.97 15.78
C LYS A 901 0.91 31.47 16.05
N GLY A 902 1.22 32.20 14.98
CA GLY A 902 1.03 33.65 14.90
C GLY A 902 -0.18 33.99 14.03
N GLU A 903 -0.47 35.28 13.89
CA GLU A 903 -1.44 35.80 12.90
C GLU A 903 -0.70 36.70 11.88
N PRO A 904 -0.73 36.40 10.57
CA PRO A 904 -1.25 35.17 9.97
C PRO A 904 -0.39 33.95 10.36
N ALA A 905 -1.02 32.76 10.35
CA ALA A 905 -0.34 31.50 10.65
C ALA A 905 0.76 31.18 9.64
N LYS A 906 1.91 30.72 10.11
CA LYS A 906 3.09 30.39 9.29
C LYS A 906 3.30 28.89 9.29
N THR A 907 3.54 28.29 8.12
CA THR A 907 3.66 26.83 8.00
C THR A 907 4.75 26.42 7.01
N THR A 908 5.40 25.31 7.31
CA THR A 908 6.31 24.63 6.38
C THR A 908 5.89 23.17 6.27
N THR A 909 5.63 22.72 5.05
CA THR A 909 5.24 21.34 4.74
C THR A 909 6.33 20.71 3.87
N LEU A 910 6.92 19.62 4.34
CA LEU A 910 7.93 18.84 3.63
C LEU A 910 7.46 17.39 3.50
N TYR A 911 7.68 16.75 2.35
CA TYR A 911 7.51 15.30 2.24
C TYR A 911 8.85 14.59 2.44
N THR A 912 8.84 13.45 3.14
CA THR A 912 10.03 12.57 3.18
C THR A 912 10.32 12.01 1.80
N GLN A 913 11.57 11.57 1.59
CA GLN A 913 11.85 10.66 0.48
C GLN A 913 11.03 9.37 0.62
N ALA A 914 10.74 8.72 -0.51
CA ALA A 914 9.95 7.49 -0.55
C ALA A 914 10.77 6.30 -0.03
N ALA A 915 10.23 5.62 0.98
CA ALA A 915 10.76 4.34 1.47
C ALA A 915 9.93 3.19 0.91
N SER A 916 10.59 2.20 0.30
CA SER A 916 9.94 0.98 -0.20
C SER A 916 9.80 -0.04 0.92
N VAL A 917 8.63 -0.63 1.07
CA VAL A 917 8.36 -1.73 2.01
C VAL A 917 7.93 -2.96 1.21
N GLN A 918 8.64 -4.06 1.40
CA GLN A 918 8.48 -5.28 0.61
C GLN A 918 8.22 -6.52 1.48
N PHE A 919 7.15 -7.25 1.17
CA PHE A 919 6.74 -8.47 1.87
C PHE A 919 6.86 -9.72 0.97
N TYR A 920 7.40 -10.81 1.52
CA TYR A 920 7.62 -12.08 0.81
C TYR A 920 6.91 -13.29 1.48
N THR A 921 6.60 -14.34 0.72
CA THR A 921 6.03 -15.62 1.23
C THR A 921 7.05 -16.47 1.97
N SER A 922 8.30 -16.43 1.52
CA SER A 922 9.43 -17.15 2.07
C SER A 922 10.69 -16.30 1.88
N THR A 923 11.75 -16.63 2.61
CA THR A 923 13.08 -16.07 2.35
C THR A 923 13.53 -16.48 0.94
N PRO A 924 14.05 -15.56 0.10
CA PRO A 924 15.16 -15.90 -0.79
C PRO A 924 16.29 -16.46 0.09
N ASP A 925 17.04 -17.46 -0.38
CA ASP A 925 18.04 -18.17 0.43
C ASP A 925 18.87 -17.23 1.32
N GLU A 926 18.93 -17.56 2.61
CA GLU A 926 19.40 -16.66 3.67
C GLU A 926 20.77 -16.05 3.30
N PRO A 927 20.92 -14.71 3.28
CA PRO A 927 22.22 -14.09 3.15
C PRO A 927 23.00 -14.43 4.42
N SER A 928 23.90 -15.41 4.30
CA SER A 928 24.68 -15.93 5.42
C SER A 928 25.35 -14.80 6.20
N ASN A 929 25.32 -14.94 7.54
CA ASN A 929 25.99 -14.08 8.52
C ASN A 929 27.21 -13.38 7.91
N PRO A 930 27.22 -12.04 7.88
CA PRO A 930 27.81 -11.27 6.79
C PRO A 930 29.22 -11.70 6.49
N SER A 931 29.48 -12.14 5.24
CA SER A 931 30.83 -12.39 4.76
C SER A 931 31.62 -11.08 4.78
N THR A 932 32.34 -10.86 5.88
CA THR A 932 33.80 -10.67 5.87
C THR A 932 34.32 -11.11 4.50
N PRO A 933 34.77 -10.20 3.61
CA PRO A 933 35.05 -10.57 2.23
C PRO A 933 36.07 -11.70 2.20
N THR A 934 35.64 -12.87 1.72
CA THR A 934 36.42 -14.11 1.85
C THR A 934 37.46 -14.16 0.75
N TYR A 935 38.72 -14.19 1.16
CA TYR A 935 39.86 -14.15 0.26
C TYR A 935 40.41 -15.56 0.04
N THR A 936 40.67 -15.87 -1.22
CA THR A 936 41.22 -17.16 -1.64
C THR A 936 42.72 -17.16 -1.43
N VAL A 937 43.20 -17.97 -0.50
CA VAL A 937 44.60 -18.36 -0.42
C VAL A 937 44.82 -19.55 -1.35
N SER A 938 45.60 -19.34 -2.40
CA SER A 938 45.98 -20.37 -3.37
C SER A 938 47.41 -20.85 -3.11
N LEU A 939 47.58 -22.18 -3.04
CA LEU A 939 48.83 -22.87 -2.77
C LEU A 939 48.98 -24.01 -3.80
N ASP A 940 49.58 -23.70 -4.95
CA ASP A 940 49.74 -24.68 -6.02
C ASP A 940 50.49 -25.92 -5.50
N LYS A 941 50.01 -27.12 -5.86
CA LYS A 941 50.65 -28.38 -5.47
C LYS A 941 52.05 -28.49 -6.06
N VAL A 942 53.05 -28.70 -5.20
CA VAL A 942 54.45 -28.88 -5.59
C VAL A 942 54.85 -30.34 -5.50
N THR A 943 55.39 -30.89 -6.58
CA THR A 943 55.93 -32.26 -6.60
C THR A 943 57.06 -32.41 -5.59
N GLY A 944 56.94 -33.37 -4.68
CA GLY A 944 57.95 -33.64 -3.66
C GLY A 944 57.69 -33.00 -2.30
N ALA A 945 56.51 -32.41 -2.08
CA ALA A 945 56.08 -32.02 -0.74
C ALA A 945 54.57 -32.19 -0.54
N THR A 946 54.21 -32.40 0.72
CA THR A 946 52.84 -32.34 1.23
C THR A 946 52.67 -31.11 2.11
N PHE A 947 51.52 -30.45 1.99
CA PHE A 947 51.16 -29.27 2.75
C PHE A 947 50.11 -29.59 3.81
N SER A 948 50.17 -28.93 4.97
CA SER A 948 49.17 -29.14 6.05
C SER A 948 47.82 -28.46 5.79
N LYS A 949 47.58 -27.97 4.56
CA LYS A 949 46.40 -27.26 4.06
C LYS A 949 46.22 -27.61 2.58
N GLY A 950 44.99 -27.52 2.06
CA GLY A 950 44.67 -27.85 0.66
C GLY A 950 45.13 -26.80 -0.35
N GLU A 951 45.08 -27.15 -1.63
CA GLU A 951 45.57 -26.32 -2.76
C GLU A 951 44.85 -24.96 -2.89
N LYS A 952 43.64 -24.86 -2.35
CA LYS A 952 42.92 -23.61 -2.11
C LYS A 952 42.28 -23.64 -0.72
N THR A 953 42.26 -22.50 -0.05
CA THR A 953 41.53 -22.31 1.21
C THR A 953 40.99 -20.87 1.22
N THR A 954 39.72 -20.69 1.55
CA THR A 954 39.13 -19.37 1.81
C THR A 954 39.37 -18.98 3.26
N VAL A 955 39.68 -17.71 3.49
CA VAL A 955 39.78 -17.11 4.83
C VAL A 955 39.05 -15.77 4.86
N ASP A 956 38.61 -15.35 6.03
CA ASP A 956 37.87 -14.12 6.22
C ASP A 956 38.78 -12.88 6.14
N ALA A 957 38.20 -11.72 5.82
CA ALA A 957 38.91 -10.45 5.78
C ALA A 957 39.50 -10.09 7.16
N GLY A 958 40.83 -10.08 7.25
CA GLY A 958 41.59 -9.82 8.48
C GLY A 958 42.13 -11.07 9.16
N ASP A 959 41.74 -12.27 8.74
CA ASP A 959 42.22 -13.52 9.32
C ASP A 959 43.68 -13.83 8.95
N SER A 960 44.22 -14.88 9.58
CA SER A 960 45.59 -15.36 9.35
C SER A 960 45.60 -16.80 8.83
N PHE A 961 46.29 -17.03 7.72
CA PHE A 961 46.48 -18.37 7.15
C PHE A 961 47.86 -18.92 7.53
N SER A 962 47.89 -20.08 8.19
CA SER A 962 49.11 -20.81 8.53
C SER A 962 49.12 -22.22 7.92
N PHE A 963 50.25 -22.60 7.32
CA PHE A 963 50.48 -23.95 6.80
C PHE A 963 51.91 -24.44 7.09
N LYS A 964 52.11 -25.75 7.13
CA LYS A 964 53.44 -26.39 7.20
C LYS A 964 53.76 -27.13 5.90
N ILE A 965 55.05 -27.25 5.61
CA ILE A 965 55.58 -27.99 4.47
C ILE A 965 56.31 -29.22 4.99
N THR A 966 55.84 -30.40 4.60
CA THR A 966 56.52 -31.68 4.84
C THR A 966 57.10 -32.15 3.52
N LEU A 967 58.43 -32.29 3.44
CA LEU A 967 59.08 -32.81 2.23
C LEU A 967 58.86 -34.32 2.12
N ASP A 968 58.58 -34.78 0.91
CA ASP A 968 58.54 -36.21 0.61
C ASP A 968 59.93 -36.80 0.70
N LYS A 969 60.05 -38.11 0.97
CA LYS A 969 61.34 -38.77 1.21
C LYS A 969 62.33 -38.67 0.02
N ASP A 970 61.79 -38.56 -1.18
CA ASP A 970 62.55 -38.36 -2.42
C ASP A 970 63.03 -36.90 -2.60
N TYR A 971 62.75 -35.99 -1.67
CA TYR A 971 63.00 -34.54 -1.77
C TYR A 971 63.47 -33.93 -0.43
N ASP A 972 63.68 -34.76 0.61
CA ASP A 972 63.91 -34.36 2.01
C ASP A 972 65.20 -33.54 2.28
N GLN A 973 66.08 -33.36 1.28
CA GLN A 973 67.26 -32.49 1.34
C GLN A 973 67.01 -31.07 0.79
N SER A 974 65.81 -30.81 0.26
CA SER A 974 65.40 -29.50 -0.26
C SER A 974 65.36 -28.42 0.80
N LYS A 975 65.39 -27.15 0.36
CA LYS A 975 65.14 -25.98 1.21
C LYS A 975 64.01 -25.15 0.58
N PRO A 976 62.75 -25.38 0.98
CA PRO A 976 61.61 -24.65 0.45
C PRO A 976 61.78 -23.14 0.60
N VAL A 977 61.59 -22.42 -0.51
CA VAL A 977 61.48 -20.97 -0.55
C VAL A 977 60.02 -20.64 -0.83
N VAL A 978 59.34 -20.13 0.18
CA VAL A 978 57.93 -19.72 0.11
C VAL A 978 57.86 -18.25 -0.25
N THR A 979 57.13 -17.92 -1.30
CA THR A 979 56.82 -16.53 -1.67
C THR A 979 55.32 -16.28 -1.65
N VAL A 980 54.96 -15.06 -1.24
CA VAL A 980 53.60 -14.51 -1.22
C VAL A 980 53.65 -13.24 -2.07
N ASP A 981 52.86 -13.21 -3.14
CA ASP A 981 52.80 -12.10 -4.11
C ASP A 981 54.20 -11.65 -4.61
N GLY A 982 55.08 -12.64 -4.82
CA GLY A 982 56.46 -12.47 -5.27
C GLY A 982 57.48 -12.15 -4.17
N LYS A 983 57.07 -11.92 -2.92
CA LYS A 983 57.95 -11.63 -1.78
C LYS A 983 58.20 -12.88 -0.93
N ALA A 984 59.45 -13.19 -0.64
CA ALA A 984 59.81 -14.34 0.19
C ALA A 984 59.41 -14.14 1.66
N ILE A 985 58.92 -15.22 2.30
CA ILE A 985 58.62 -15.30 3.73
C ILE A 985 59.39 -16.44 4.40
N THR A 986 59.68 -16.29 5.69
CA THR A 986 60.35 -17.30 6.53
C THR A 986 59.34 -18.03 7.40
N ALA A 987 59.63 -19.27 7.77
CA ALA A 987 58.84 -19.99 8.77
C ALA A 987 58.96 -19.36 10.17
N ASP A 988 57.86 -19.43 10.93
CA ASP A 988 57.77 -19.19 12.35
C ASP A 988 58.55 -20.25 13.16
N ALA A 989 58.75 -20.00 14.45
CA ALA A 989 59.58 -20.85 15.34
C ALA A 989 59.08 -22.30 15.50
N ASP A 990 57.85 -22.61 15.09
CA ASP A 990 57.25 -23.95 15.11
C ASP A 990 57.31 -24.68 13.75
N GLY A 991 57.88 -24.03 12.72
CA GLY A 991 57.93 -24.55 11.34
C GLY A 991 56.68 -24.29 10.49
N SER A 992 55.74 -23.45 10.93
CA SER A 992 54.65 -22.94 10.08
C SER A 992 55.07 -21.71 9.28
N TYR A 993 54.38 -21.46 8.17
CA TYR A 993 54.46 -20.21 7.42
C TYR A 993 53.13 -19.48 7.60
N THR A 994 53.14 -18.39 8.38
CA THR A 994 51.92 -17.62 8.70
C THR A 994 51.83 -16.32 7.90
N ILE A 995 50.71 -16.15 7.20
CA ILE A 995 50.31 -14.93 6.52
C ILE A 995 49.20 -14.29 7.36
N LYS A 996 49.39 -13.05 7.83
CA LYS A 996 48.48 -12.38 8.79
C LYS A 996 47.73 -11.22 8.15
N ASN A 997 46.49 -10.99 8.61
CA ASN A 997 45.63 -9.90 8.14
C ASN A 997 45.46 -9.91 6.62
N ILE A 998 44.87 -10.99 6.12
CA ILE A 998 44.61 -11.18 4.68
C ILE A 998 43.42 -10.28 4.28
N GLN A 999 43.67 -9.38 3.32
CA GLN A 999 42.74 -8.32 2.89
C GLN A 999 42.57 -8.27 1.35
N THR A 1000 43.11 -9.27 0.64
CA THR A 1000 42.99 -9.51 -0.81
C THR A 1000 43.19 -11.01 -1.05
N ASP A 1001 42.79 -11.53 -2.22
CA ASP A 1001 43.24 -12.86 -2.67
C ASP A 1001 44.76 -12.96 -2.63
N ILE A 1002 45.27 -14.14 -2.26
CA ILE A 1002 46.71 -14.41 -2.08
C ILE A 1002 47.15 -15.58 -2.94
N LYS A 1003 48.30 -15.42 -3.62
CA LYS A 1003 48.99 -16.56 -4.22
C LYS A 1003 50.31 -16.88 -3.52
N ILE A 1004 50.35 -18.06 -2.93
CA ILE A 1004 51.55 -18.68 -2.38
C ILE A 1004 52.23 -19.49 -3.47
N VAL A 1005 53.50 -19.21 -3.75
CA VAL A 1005 54.34 -20.04 -4.60
C VAL A 1005 55.46 -20.64 -3.76
N VAL A 1006 55.50 -21.96 -3.68
CA VAL A 1006 56.57 -22.72 -3.03
C VAL A 1006 57.56 -23.18 -4.10
N SER A 1007 58.84 -22.90 -3.88
CA SER A 1007 59.94 -23.19 -4.82
C SER A 1007 61.15 -23.72 -4.07
N GLY A 1008 62.25 -24.06 -4.76
CA GLY A 1008 63.45 -24.63 -4.12
C GLY A 1008 63.29 -26.08 -3.63
N ILE A 1009 62.19 -26.73 -4.02
CA ILE A 1009 61.95 -28.17 -3.82
C ILE A 1009 62.47 -28.89 -5.07
N VAL A 1010 63.45 -29.77 -4.87
CA VAL A 1010 64.21 -30.44 -5.93
C VAL A 1010 64.34 -31.91 -5.54
N LYS A 1011 64.17 -32.84 -6.49
CA LYS A 1011 64.31 -34.27 -6.19
C LYS A 1011 65.72 -34.54 -5.68
N ASN A 1012 65.82 -35.20 -4.52
CA ASN A 1012 67.06 -35.76 -3.98
C ASN A 1012 67.75 -36.54 -5.10
N THR A 1013 69.07 -36.41 -5.22
CA THR A 1013 69.84 -37.01 -6.32
C THR A 1013 69.75 -38.53 -6.26
N ALA A 1014 68.83 -39.10 -7.03
CA ALA A 1014 68.45 -40.50 -6.91
C ALA A 1014 69.59 -41.43 -7.36
N THR A 1015 69.99 -42.35 -6.48
CA THR A 1015 70.95 -43.42 -6.80
C THR A 1015 70.23 -44.59 -7.50
N GLY A 1016 69.64 -44.31 -8.67
CA GLY A 1016 68.79 -45.23 -9.45
C GLY A 1016 67.33 -45.29 -8.93
N ILE A 1017 66.33 -45.75 -9.70
CA ILE A 1017 66.24 -46.25 -11.10
C ILE A 1017 64.98 -45.62 -11.76
N GLU A 1018 64.84 -45.70 -13.09
CA GLU A 1018 63.76 -45.06 -13.88
C GLU A 1018 62.36 -45.68 -13.76
N ASP A 1019 61.35 -44.86 -14.07
CA ASP A 1019 59.96 -45.22 -14.42
C ASP A 1019 59.65 -44.67 -15.84
N THR A 1020 58.71 -45.29 -16.56
CA THR A 1020 58.35 -44.93 -17.95
C THR A 1020 57.12 -44.03 -18.03
N VAL A 1021 57.07 -43.13 -19.02
CA VAL A 1021 55.90 -42.30 -19.37
C VAL A 1021 55.51 -42.54 -20.83
N GLU A 1022 54.22 -42.60 -21.15
CA GLU A 1022 53.72 -42.85 -22.51
C GLU A 1022 53.96 -41.67 -23.46
N ASP A 1023 54.28 -41.97 -24.73
CA ASP A 1023 54.54 -40.99 -25.78
C ASP A 1023 53.41 -40.95 -26.81
N ALA A 1024 52.99 -39.75 -27.23
CA ALA A 1024 51.66 -39.53 -27.83
C ALA A 1024 51.63 -38.47 -28.94
N ALA A 1025 50.87 -38.76 -30.00
CA ALA A 1025 50.77 -37.94 -31.22
C ALA A 1025 50.16 -36.54 -30.97
N ARG A 1026 50.89 -35.49 -31.37
CA ARG A 1026 50.48 -34.09 -31.14
C ARG A 1026 51.02 -33.14 -32.20
N ALA A 1027 50.28 -32.08 -32.51
CA ALA A 1027 50.71 -30.98 -33.37
C ALA A 1027 50.46 -29.63 -32.68
N TRP A 1028 51.48 -28.78 -32.64
CA TRP A 1028 51.43 -27.48 -31.96
C TRP A 1028 52.23 -26.42 -32.72
N THR A 1029 51.99 -25.14 -32.45
CA THR A 1029 52.59 -24.03 -33.20
C THR A 1029 53.38 -23.11 -32.29
N VAL A 1030 54.61 -22.76 -32.70
CA VAL A 1030 55.45 -21.77 -32.03
C VAL A 1030 55.83 -20.70 -33.06
N GLY A 1031 55.24 -19.51 -32.92
CA GLY A 1031 55.29 -18.47 -33.96
C GLY A 1031 54.72 -18.97 -35.29
N SER A 1032 55.42 -18.70 -36.39
CA SER A 1032 55.07 -19.15 -37.75
C SER A 1032 55.37 -20.62 -38.04
N THR A 1033 55.90 -21.37 -37.07
CA THR A 1033 56.35 -22.76 -37.25
C THR A 1033 55.38 -23.73 -36.61
N LEU A 1034 54.87 -24.67 -37.41
CA LEU A 1034 54.15 -25.86 -36.98
C LEU A 1034 55.14 -26.96 -36.59
N TYR A 1035 54.95 -27.57 -35.43
CA TYR A 1035 55.63 -28.76 -34.92
C TYR A 1035 54.65 -29.93 -34.85
N ILE A 1036 55.12 -31.13 -35.15
CA ILE A 1036 54.31 -32.35 -35.26
C ILE A 1036 55.13 -33.51 -34.68
N HIS A 1037 54.68 -34.08 -33.57
CA HIS A 1037 55.24 -35.28 -32.96
C HIS A 1037 54.40 -36.51 -33.35
N VAL A 1038 55.07 -37.57 -33.82
CA VAL A 1038 54.44 -38.80 -34.33
C VAL A 1038 55.11 -40.02 -33.70
N PRO A 1039 54.57 -40.64 -32.63
CA PRO A 1039 55.28 -41.69 -31.89
C PRO A 1039 55.41 -43.00 -32.69
N GLU A 1040 54.38 -43.34 -33.49
CA GLU A 1040 54.36 -44.54 -34.33
C GLU A 1040 54.10 -44.19 -35.80
N THR A 1041 54.76 -44.94 -36.70
CA THR A 1041 54.90 -44.66 -38.14
C THR A 1041 53.56 -44.45 -38.86
N SER A 1042 53.23 -43.19 -39.13
CA SER A 1042 51.91 -42.75 -39.63
C SER A 1042 52.02 -41.82 -40.83
N ASP A 1043 50.96 -41.75 -41.65
CA ASP A 1043 50.81 -40.67 -42.63
C ASP A 1043 50.41 -39.35 -41.93
N VAL A 1044 51.04 -38.24 -42.32
CA VAL A 1044 50.70 -36.88 -41.86
C VAL A 1044 50.20 -36.03 -43.04
N TYR A 1045 49.06 -35.37 -42.86
CA TYR A 1045 48.45 -34.45 -43.81
C TYR A 1045 48.27 -33.08 -43.16
N VAL A 1046 48.74 -32.01 -43.82
CA VAL A 1046 48.54 -30.62 -43.40
C VAL A 1046 47.66 -29.91 -44.42
N VAL A 1047 46.47 -29.49 -44.00
CA VAL A 1047 45.42 -28.93 -44.86
C VAL A 1047 45.12 -27.49 -44.44
N SER A 1048 44.94 -26.59 -45.40
CA SER A 1048 44.53 -25.20 -45.15
C SER A 1048 43.12 -25.11 -44.57
N GLY A 1049 42.81 -24.00 -43.89
CA GLY A 1049 41.44 -23.64 -43.52
C GLY A 1049 40.46 -23.46 -44.70
N THR A 1050 40.95 -23.50 -45.94
CA THR A 1050 40.16 -23.52 -47.19
C THR A 1050 40.03 -24.93 -47.81
N GLY A 1051 40.51 -25.97 -47.13
CA GLY A 1051 40.40 -27.37 -47.57
C GLY A 1051 41.47 -27.86 -48.55
N ALA A 1052 42.47 -27.04 -48.88
CA ALA A 1052 43.56 -27.43 -49.78
C ALA A 1052 44.66 -28.18 -49.01
N LEU A 1053 45.04 -29.37 -49.48
CA LEU A 1053 46.20 -30.11 -48.96
C LEU A 1053 47.49 -29.35 -49.30
N LEU A 1054 48.25 -28.94 -48.28
CA LEU A 1054 49.48 -28.16 -48.43
C LEU A 1054 50.74 -29.02 -48.33
N GLN A 1055 50.74 -30.01 -47.43
CA GLN A 1055 51.84 -30.95 -47.28
C GLN A 1055 51.31 -32.34 -46.93
N GLN A 1056 51.92 -33.37 -47.51
CA GLN A 1056 51.78 -34.75 -47.08
C GLN A 1056 53.16 -35.30 -46.72
N LEU A 1057 53.25 -36.06 -45.64
CA LEU A 1057 54.38 -36.92 -45.28
C LEU A 1057 53.80 -38.35 -45.15
N ARG A 1058 54.43 -39.36 -45.75
CA ARG A 1058 53.91 -40.74 -45.71
C ARG A 1058 54.79 -41.65 -44.87
N GLY A 1059 54.17 -42.45 -44.01
CA GLY A 1059 54.87 -43.40 -43.13
C GLY A 1059 56.03 -42.78 -42.34
N VAL A 1060 55.77 -41.75 -41.53
CA VAL A 1060 56.76 -41.01 -40.74
C VAL A 1060 56.57 -41.20 -39.23
N SER A 1061 57.66 -41.12 -38.45
CA SER A 1061 57.67 -41.11 -36.99
C SER A 1061 58.81 -40.23 -36.45
N GLY A 1062 58.67 -39.76 -35.20
CA GLY A 1062 59.49 -38.73 -34.58
C GLY A 1062 58.91 -37.31 -34.71
N ASP A 1063 59.73 -36.32 -34.38
CA ASP A 1063 59.38 -34.89 -34.44
C ASP A 1063 59.69 -34.26 -35.81
N TYR A 1064 58.70 -33.56 -36.35
CA TYR A 1064 58.77 -32.79 -37.60
C TYR A 1064 58.39 -31.33 -37.34
N ASN A 1065 58.90 -30.42 -38.15
CA ASN A 1065 58.43 -29.03 -38.15
C ASN A 1065 58.49 -28.39 -39.55
N MET A 1066 57.65 -27.37 -39.77
CA MET A 1066 57.56 -26.61 -41.02
C MET A 1066 57.02 -25.20 -40.78
N GLN A 1067 57.51 -24.21 -41.52
CA GLN A 1067 56.94 -22.87 -41.51
C GLN A 1067 55.73 -22.76 -42.44
N LEU A 1068 54.68 -22.10 -41.96
CA LEU A 1068 53.46 -21.79 -42.70
C LEU A 1068 53.13 -20.29 -42.53
N ARG A 1069 52.17 -19.79 -43.30
CA ARG A 1069 51.71 -18.40 -43.17
C ARG A 1069 50.69 -18.29 -42.01
N ALA A 1070 50.36 -17.07 -41.59
CA ALA A 1070 49.26 -16.84 -40.66
C ALA A 1070 47.94 -17.38 -41.24
N GLY A 1071 47.17 -18.07 -40.40
CA GLY A 1071 45.98 -18.82 -40.78
C GLY A 1071 45.75 -20.04 -39.87
N PHE A 1072 44.59 -20.68 -40.01
CA PHE A 1072 44.33 -21.97 -39.36
C PHE A 1072 44.53 -23.14 -40.31
N TYR A 1073 45.00 -24.25 -39.76
CA TYR A 1073 45.32 -25.48 -40.47
C TYR A 1073 44.76 -26.68 -39.73
N ILE A 1074 44.44 -27.74 -40.47
CA ILE A 1074 44.12 -29.06 -39.90
C ILE A 1074 45.32 -29.97 -40.15
N VAL A 1075 45.86 -30.55 -39.08
CA VAL A 1075 46.97 -31.51 -39.11
C VAL A 1075 46.40 -32.86 -38.72
N ARG A 1076 46.45 -33.83 -39.63
CA ARG A 1076 46.02 -35.20 -39.39
C ARG A 1076 47.21 -36.13 -39.37
N ILE A 1077 47.42 -36.83 -38.26
CA ILE A 1077 48.46 -37.81 -37.99
C ILE A 1077 47.76 -39.17 -37.86
N GLY A 1078 47.75 -39.98 -38.92
CA GLY A 1078 46.97 -41.23 -38.97
C GLY A 1078 45.48 -40.96 -38.78
N GLU A 1079 44.91 -41.35 -37.64
CA GLU A 1079 43.53 -41.05 -37.25
C GLU A 1079 43.38 -39.74 -36.45
N VAL A 1080 44.41 -39.35 -35.69
CA VAL A 1080 44.39 -38.16 -34.83
C VAL A 1080 44.38 -36.90 -35.69
N SER A 1081 43.36 -36.05 -35.55
CA SER A 1081 43.23 -34.79 -36.29
C SER A 1081 43.16 -33.60 -35.34
N GLN A 1082 44.07 -32.65 -35.49
CA GLN A 1082 44.21 -31.48 -34.59
C GLN A 1082 44.17 -30.18 -35.41
N LYS A 1083 43.40 -29.20 -34.92
CA LYS A 1083 43.35 -27.85 -35.50
C LYS A 1083 44.40 -26.97 -34.84
N VAL A 1084 45.27 -26.37 -35.65
CA VAL A 1084 46.31 -25.44 -35.21
C VAL A 1084 46.05 -24.05 -35.83
N ILE A 1085 46.46 -22.99 -35.13
CA ILE A 1085 46.27 -21.61 -35.58
C ILE A 1085 47.60 -20.87 -35.46
N ILE A 1086 48.14 -20.48 -36.62
CA ILE A 1086 49.32 -19.61 -36.72
C ILE A 1086 48.79 -18.18 -36.84
N ARG A 1087 49.36 -17.27 -36.06
CA ARG A 1087 49.01 -15.85 -36.02
C ARG A 1087 50.14 -15.01 -36.62
#